data_AF-A0A2M9BBK4-F1
#
_entry.id   AF-A0A2M9BBK4-F1
#
_cell.length_a   1.000
_cell.length_b   1.000
_cell.length_c   1.000
_cell.angle_alpha   90.00
_cell.angle_beta   90.00
_cell.angle_gamma   90.00
#
_symmetry.space_group_name_H-M   'P 1'
#
loop_
_entity.id
_entity.type
_entity.pdbx_description
1 polymer ?
#
loop_
_entity_poly.entity_id
_entity_poly.type
_entity_poly.pdbx_seq_one_letter_code
_entity_poly.pdbx_strand_id
1 'polypeptide(L)'
;MPIEHVQVVGIRHKTSRAGDPHRHIHMQIGTRIFAAGKWRSLDTAALFKQQGAIRELGTAVIAAHPPLAQTLAAYGLTLNPASGEVTELEPFNGVMSKRSAQIRRNLERLEAEWEQLHPGEELGPVMTARLQGIAWTHQRPGKKPADLKNEAWWVQELRDAGYDPATLERRAVQLSVAVDELSVQEVASRALGRSAASASAWTRHTIQEHVTRITTEHGVQAAPDELREFITLATELAAGDCFSVLPPGSAMPEHVAHLTSLGVVATETVLRDQLTAATPQQEPKHPDVSKETDAAGLDEGQTLAAAAVASTDPLVIVEGAAGSGKTTMLRTAIEIAAEHGRFSRVVAPTKKAAQVAEKELGVPATSVAALVYAHGWRWNKDGVWTRLNAGDLDPDSGHNYTGPPKDAVLSQGERVIVDEAGMLDQDTARALLAVIAEAGATVALVGDRAQLPAVGRGGVLDMAVQIRGRTYDMTELHRFSDPEYAALSLAMRDRENPGEVFDQLAAMGLVTLHGDEEHAQQHIAENAHDGEAVTVATNDEAAELNERIRTGRIERGEVDDALTATGSDGLPIGVGDLIQTRRNDTALGVANRQQWIVQQVTDDGTVYARETADARTPAPSPCRRSMWQSMRTCLTLQPRMVFKAQPSPVPTPSCQGRRERQASTSA
;
A
#
# COMPACT_ATOMS: atom_id res chain seq x y z
N MET A 1 16.70 -18.24 -25.07
CA MET A 1 16.52 -18.88 -26.39
C MET A 1 15.28 -18.27 -27.02
N PRO A 2 15.32 -17.83 -28.28
CA PRO A 2 14.12 -17.34 -28.95
C PRO A 2 13.11 -18.49 -29.18
N ILE A 3 11.83 -18.14 -29.26
CA ILE A 3 10.77 -19.04 -29.72
C ILE A 3 10.73 -18.96 -31.25
N GLU A 4 10.80 -20.09 -31.93
CA GLU A 4 10.68 -20.15 -33.39
C GLU A 4 9.21 -20.24 -33.80
N HIS A 5 8.41 -21.06 -33.12
CA HIS A 5 6.96 -21.15 -33.31
C HIS A 5 6.24 -21.36 -31.97
N VAL A 6 5.13 -20.65 -31.79
CA VAL A 6 4.15 -20.84 -30.70
C VAL A 6 2.76 -21.04 -31.30
N GLN A 7 1.95 -21.90 -30.69
CA GLN A 7 0.55 -22.05 -31.04
C GLN A 7 -0.31 -21.27 -30.03
N VAL A 8 -1.16 -20.38 -30.54
CA VAL A 8 -2.10 -19.57 -29.74
C VAL A 8 -3.49 -19.70 -30.31
N VAL A 9 -4.48 -20.02 -29.48
CA VAL A 9 -5.90 -20.07 -29.85
C VAL A 9 -6.61 -18.86 -29.26
N GLY A 10 -6.97 -17.89 -30.10
CA GLY A 10 -7.69 -16.69 -29.69
C GLY A 10 -9.21 -16.89 -29.69
N ILE A 11 -9.80 -17.23 -28.54
CA ILE A 11 -11.26 -17.39 -28.40
C ILE A 11 -11.89 -16.02 -28.12
N ARG A 12 -12.63 -15.49 -29.09
CA ARG A 12 -13.32 -14.20 -28.98
C ARG A 12 -14.66 -14.35 -28.25
N HIS A 13 -14.83 -13.63 -27.15
CA HIS A 13 -16.08 -13.52 -26.41
C HIS A 13 -16.67 -12.11 -26.56
N LYS A 14 -18.02 -12.02 -26.52
CA LYS A 14 -18.75 -10.74 -26.43
C LYS A 14 -19.28 -10.45 -25.03
N THR A 15 -19.26 -11.44 -24.14
CA THR A 15 -20.07 -11.48 -22.92
C THR A 15 -19.23 -11.81 -21.69
N SER A 16 -19.50 -11.14 -20.55
CA SER A 16 -18.96 -11.60 -19.26
C SER A 16 -19.63 -12.91 -18.82
N ARG A 17 -19.13 -13.51 -17.73
CA ARG A 17 -19.80 -14.67 -17.07
C ARG A 17 -21.23 -14.34 -16.60
N ALA A 18 -21.60 -13.07 -16.46
CA ALA A 18 -22.92 -12.58 -16.04
C ALA A 18 -23.76 -11.96 -17.19
N GLY A 19 -23.30 -12.02 -18.45
CA GLY A 19 -24.06 -11.50 -19.60
C GLY A 19 -23.92 -9.98 -19.83
N ASP A 20 -22.76 -9.42 -19.49
CA ASP A 20 -22.38 -8.02 -19.71
C ASP A 20 -21.75 -7.79 -21.08
N PRO A 21 -21.73 -6.57 -21.64
CA PRO A 21 -21.08 -6.27 -22.93
C PRO A 21 -19.54 -6.22 -22.80
N HIS A 22 -18.95 -7.32 -22.37
CA HIS A 22 -17.50 -7.45 -22.17
C HIS A 22 -16.86 -8.17 -23.37
N ARG A 23 -16.46 -7.39 -24.39
CA ARG A 23 -15.74 -7.90 -25.58
C ARG A 23 -14.27 -8.15 -25.23
N HIS A 24 -13.88 -9.42 -25.17
CA HIS A 24 -12.53 -9.85 -24.80
C HIS A 24 -12.08 -11.06 -25.64
N ILE A 25 -10.77 -11.34 -25.64
CA ILE A 25 -10.19 -12.50 -26.33
C ILE A 25 -9.37 -13.31 -25.34
N HIS A 26 -9.77 -14.56 -25.09
CA HIS A 26 -8.88 -15.50 -24.39
C HIS A 26 -7.82 -15.98 -25.37
N MET A 27 -6.61 -15.45 -25.25
CA MET A 27 -5.43 -15.96 -25.94
C MET A 27 -4.91 -17.19 -25.20
N GLN A 28 -5.34 -18.38 -25.60
CA GLN A 28 -4.84 -19.63 -25.03
C GLN A 28 -3.49 -19.97 -25.65
N ILE A 29 -2.41 -19.72 -24.90
CA ILE A 29 -1.02 -19.99 -25.33
C ILE A 29 -0.67 -21.44 -25.03
N GLY A 30 -0.22 -22.19 -26.04
CA GLY A 30 0.27 -23.55 -25.87
C GLY A 30 1.57 -23.59 -25.05
N THR A 31 1.58 -24.36 -23.96
CA THR A 31 2.77 -24.54 -23.11
C THR A 31 3.88 -25.38 -23.76
N ARG A 32 3.64 -25.92 -24.97
CA ARG A 32 4.67 -26.48 -25.84
C ARG A 32 4.95 -25.53 -27.00
N ILE A 33 6.21 -25.11 -27.12
CA ILE A 33 6.71 -24.23 -28.18
C ILE A 33 7.84 -24.93 -28.94
N PHE A 34 8.13 -24.48 -30.16
CA PHE A 34 9.25 -24.98 -30.96
C PHE A 34 10.43 -24.00 -30.85
N ALA A 35 11.61 -24.49 -30.46
CA ALA A 35 12.82 -23.68 -30.33
C ALA A 35 14.11 -24.52 -30.36
N ALA A 36 15.11 -24.05 -31.11
CA ALA A 36 16.31 -24.78 -31.53
C ALA A 36 15.96 -26.19 -32.03
N GLY A 37 15.14 -26.27 -33.08
CA GLY A 37 14.86 -27.49 -33.83
C GLY A 37 14.04 -28.57 -33.12
N LYS A 38 13.48 -28.30 -31.94
CA LYS A 38 12.60 -29.25 -31.22
C LYS A 38 11.52 -28.58 -30.39
N TRP A 39 10.47 -29.34 -30.11
CA TRP A 39 9.43 -28.98 -29.14
C TRP A 39 9.99 -28.98 -27.72
N ARG A 40 9.63 -27.94 -26.94
CA ARG A 40 10.07 -27.70 -25.56
C ARG A 40 8.91 -27.13 -24.74
N SER A 41 9.00 -27.21 -23.43
CA SER A 41 8.10 -26.46 -22.54
C SER A 41 8.41 -24.97 -22.59
N LEU A 42 7.37 -24.14 -22.55
CA LEU A 42 7.47 -22.70 -22.31
C LEU A 42 7.78 -22.44 -20.83
N ASP A 43 8.64 -21.47 -20.55
CA ASP A 43 8.81 -20.93 -19.20
C ASP A 43 7.64 -19.99 -18.86
N THR A 44 6.68 -20.51 -18.09
CA THR A 44 5.49 -19.76 -17.70
C THR A 44 5.79 -18.70 -16.63
N ALA A 45 6.79 -18.90 -15.78
CA ALA A 45 7.20 -17.90 -14.78
C ALA A 45 7.81 -16.67 -15.45
N ALA A 46 8.66 -16.89 -16.46
CA ALA A 46 9.18 -15.83 -17.31
C ALA A 46 8.07 -15.05 -18.02
N LEU A 47 7.06 -15.74 -18.57
CA LEU A 47 5.91 -15.09 -19.21
C LEU A 47 5.07 -14.26 -18.22
N PHE A 48 4.80 -14.77 -17.01
CA PHE A 48 4.06 -14.00 -15.98
C PHE A 48 4.80 -12.71 -15.57
N LYS A 49 6.13 -12.69 -15.58
CA LYS A 49 6.91 -11.45 -15.34
C LYS A 49 6.76 -10.40 -16.44
N GLN A 50 6.25 -10.74 -17.63
CA GLN A 50 5.98 -9.81 -18.74
C GLN A 50 4.56 -9.21 -18.71
N GLN A 51 3.70 -9.62 -17.76
CA GLN A 51 2.27 -9.28 -17.77
C GLN A 51 1.98 -7.77 -17.81
N GLY A 52 2.85 -6.94 -17.21
CA GLY A 52 2.71 -5.49 -17.19
C GLY A 52 2.91 -4.87 -18.58
N ALA A 53 4.03 -5.17 -19.24
CA ALA A 53 4.28 -4.75 -20.63
C ALA A 53 3.19 -5.24 -21.60
N ILE A 54 2.69 -6.47 -21.43
CA ILE A 54 1.59 -7.02 -22.24
C ILE A 54 0.29 -6.24 -22.00
N ARG A 55 -0.03 -5.90 -20.75
CA ARG A 55 -1.21 -5.13 -20.36
C ARG A 55 -1.17 -3.71 -20.93
N GLU A 56 -0.10 -2.96 -20.67
CA GLU A 56 -0.01 -1.57 -21.15
C GLU A 56 0.03 -1.52 -22.68
N LEU A 57 0.64 -2.48 -23.38
CA LEU A 57 0.62 -2.54 -24.84
C LEU A 57 -0.79 -2.84 -25.40
N GLY A 58 -1.57 -3.67 -24.71
CA GLY A 58 -2.99 -3.87 -25.02
C GLY A 58 -3.78 -2.56 -24.89
N THR A 59 -3.60 -1.83 -23.79
CA THR A 59 -4.23 -0.52 -23.56
C THR A 59 -3.81 0.50 -24.62
N ALA A 60 -2.51 0.66 -24.86
CA ALA A 60 -1.96 1.64 -25.80
C ALA A 60 -2.48 1.43 -27.23
N VAL A 61 -2.49 0.18 -27.71
CA VAL A 61 -2.99 -0.17 -29.05
C VAL A 61 -4.49 0.07 -29.19
N ILE A 62 -5.28 0.02 -28.10
CA ILE A 62 -6.71 0.36 -28.11
C ILE A 62 -6.91 1.89 -28.08
N ALA A 63 -6.25 2.57 -27.13
CA ALA A 63 -6.39 4.02 -26.92
C ALA A 63 -5.96 4.85 -28.14
N ALA A 64 -4.89 4.43 -28.82
CA ALA A 64 -4.35 5.11 -29.97
C ALA A 64 -5.08 4.82 -31.31
N HIS A 65 -6.00 3.84 -31.35
CA HIS A 65 -6.49 3.23 -32.60
C HIS A 65 -7.35 4.19 -33.46
N PRO A 66 -6.85 4.77 -34.56
CA PRO A 66 -7.55 5.85 -35.25
C PRO A 66 -8.91 5.44 -35.84
N PRO A 67 -9.08 4.24 -36.46
CA PRO A 67 -10.40 3.77 -36.90
C PRO A 67 -11.40 3.55 -35.76
N LEU A 68 -10.95 3.31 -34.51
CA LEU A 68 -11.85 3.17 -33.37
C LEU A 68 -12.32 4.54 -32.89
N ALA A 69 -11.39 5.50 -32.73
CA ALA A 69 -11.70 6.89 -32.42
C ALA A 69 -12.66 7.51 -33.47
N GLN A 70 -12.40 7.29 -34.77
CA GLN A 70 -13.26 7.74 -35.86
C GLN A 70 -14.65 7.07 -35.83
N THR A 71 -14.71 5.76 -35.55
CA THR A 71 -16.00 5.04 -35.43
C THR A 71 -16.82 5.57 -34.26
N LEU A 72 -16.20 5.78 -33.09
CA LEU A 72 -16.87 6.34 -31.91
C LEU A 72 -17.35 7.78 -32.16
N ALA A 73 -16.51 8.62 -32.77
CA ALA A 73 -16.86 10.01 -33.10
C ALA A 73 -18.05 10.10 -34.08
N ALA A 74 -18.22 9.13 -34.99
CA ALA A 74 -19.38 9.05 -35.88
C ALA A 74 -20.71 8.76 -35.14
N TYR A 75 -20.66 8.28 -33.90
CA TYR A 75 -21.80 8.11 -33.00
C TYR A 75 -21.82 9.15 -31.85
N GLY A 76 -21.04 10.23 -31.96
CA GLY A 76 -20.96 11.29 -30.94
C GLY A 76 -20.11 10.95 -29.70
N LEU A 77 -19.45 9.79 -29.69
CA LEU A 77 -18.64 9.31 -28.57
C LEU A 77 -17.16 9.68 -28.75
N THR A 78 -16.47 9.90 -27.64
CA THR A 78 -15.08 10.36 -27.59
C THR A 78 -14.21 9.33 -26.88
N LEU A 79 -13.33 8.67 -27.64
CA LEU A 79 -12.23 7.90 -27.08
C LEU A 79 -11.19 8.86 -26.51
N ASN A 80 -10.89 8.78 -25.22
CA ASN A 80 -9.79 9.52 -24.61
C ASN A 80 -8.48 8.79 -24.92
N PRO A 81 -7.56 9.35 -25.73
CA PRO A 81 -6.35 8.64 -26.12
C PRO A 81 -5.34 8.49 -24.97
N ALA A 82 -5.51 9.24 -23.87
CA ALA A 82 -4.64 9.16 -22.69
C ALA A 82 -5.05 8.07 -21.68
N SER A 83 -6.26 7.52 -21.76
CA SER A 83 -6.75 6.44 -20.88
C SER A 83 -7.28 5.20 -21.61
N GLY A 84 -7.73 5.35 -22.87
CA GLY A 84 -8.45 4.31 -23.60
C GLY A 84 -9.95 4.21 -23.28
N GLU A 85 -10.45 5.03 -22.35
CA GLU A 85 -11.87 5.06 -21.97
C GLU A 85 -12.72 5.87 -22.95
N VAL A 86 -14.01 5.55 -23.03
CA VAL A 86 -15.00 6.33 -23.78
C VAL A 86 -15.69 7.31 -22.83
N THR A 87 -15.38 8.60 -22.97
CA THR A 87 -15.61 9.63 -21.94
C THR A 87 -17.09 9.88 -21.62
N GLU A 88 -17.98 9.66 -22.59
CA GLU A 88 -19.44 9.76 -22.43
C GLU A 88 -20.08 8.46 -21.91
N LEU A 89 -19.37 7.32 -21.94
CA LEU A 89 -19.85 6.02 -21.44
C LEU A 89 -19.32 5.67 -20.04
N GLU A 90 -18.18 6.24 -19.64
CA GLU A 90 -17.53 6.03 -18.33
C GLU A 90 -18.51 6.06 -17.11
N PRO A 91 -19.48 7.00 -17.01
CA PRO A 91 -20.44 7.01 -15.90
C PRO A 91 -21.34 5.76 -15.81
N PHE A 92 -21.54 5.06 -16.93
CA PHE A 92 -22.43 3.90 -17.04
C PHE A 92 -21.70 2.55 -16.82
N ASN A 93 -20.38 2.56 -16.59
CA ASN A 93 -19.59 1.34 -16.37
C ASN A 93 -20.10 0.48 -15.19
N GLY A 94 -20.65 1.12 -14.14
CA GLY A 94 -21.29 0.44 -13.00
C GLY A 94 -22.69 -0.15 -13.28
N VAL A 95 -23.35 0.28 -14.36
CA VAL A 95 -24.61 -0.30 -14.85
C VAL A 95 -24.30 -1.53 -15.71
N MET A 96 -23.36 -1.39 -16.65
CA MET A 96 -22.93 -2.47 -17.55
C MET A 96 -22.05 -3.56 -16.91
N SER A 97 -21.96 -3.56 -15.58
CA SER A 97 -21.37 -4.62 -14.77
C SER A 97 -22.47 -5.40 -14.04
N LYS A 98 -23.26 -6.19 -14.78
CA LYS A 98 -24.39 -6.97 -14.22
C LYS A 98 -23.98 -8.23 -13.47
N ARG A 99 -22.70 -8.57 -13.35
CA ARG A 99 -22.29 -9.34 -12.17
C ARG A 99 -22.73 -8.57 -10.92
N SER A 100 -22.27 -7.33 -10.78
CA SER A 100 -22.63 -6.38 -9.72
C SER A 100 -24.13 -6.00 -9.72
N ALA A 101 -24.87 -6.17 -10.82
CA ALA A 101 -26.34 -6.03 -10.82
C ALA A 101 -27.13 -7.35 -10.58
N GLN A 102 -26.52 -8.52 -10.77
CA GLN A 102 -27.07 -9.81 -10.32
C GLN A 102 -26.95 -9.90 -8.80
N ILE A 103 -25.84 -9.43 -8.24
CA ILE A 103 -25.65 -9.23 -6.80
C ILE A 103 -26.76 -8.33 -6.26
N ARG A 104 -26.98 -7.13 -6.85
CA ARG A 104 -28.10 -6.25 -6.47
C ARG A 104 -29.50 -6.89 -6.58
N ARG A 105 -29.83 -7.67 -7.62
CA ARG A 105 -31.15 -8.33 -7.72
C ARG A 105 -31.33 -9.54 -6.79
N ASN A 106 -30.29 -10.33 -6.56
CA ASN A 106 -30.33 -11.41 -5.57
C ASN A 106 -30.50 -10.80 -4.17
N LEU A 107 -29.86 -9.66 -3.91
CA LEU A 107 -30.03 -8.81 -2.73
C LEU A 107 -31.49 -8.32 -2.62
N GLU A 108 -32.04 -7.61 -3.61
CA GLU A 108 -33.43 -7.10 -3.61
C GLU A 108 -34.48 -8.19 -3.24
N ARG A 109 -34.29 -9.42 -3.71
CA ARG A 109 -35.13 -10.57 -3.33
C ARG A 109 -34.93 -10.98 -1.87
N LEU A 110 -33.68 -11.09 -1.43
CA LEU A 110 -33.33 -11.44 -0.05
C LEU A 110 -33.78 -10.35 0.93
N GLU A 111 -33.80 -9.10 0.49
CA GLU A 111 -34.31 -7.94 1.23
C GLU A 111 -35.82 -8.07 1.45
N ALA A 112 -36.60 -8.29 0.38
CA ALA A 112 -38.04 -8.52 0.48
C ALA A 112 -38.42 -9.81 1.25
N GLU A 113 -37.57 -10.84 1.24
CA GLU A 113 -37.72 -12.04 2.07
C GLU A 113 -37.40 -11.76 3.55
N TRP A 114 -36.45 -10.86 3.84
CA TRP A 114 -36.14 -10.42 5.21
C TRP A 114 -37.23 -9.51 5.77
N GLU A 115 -37.75 -8.56 4.98
CA GLU A 115 -38.83 -7.63 5.37
C GLU A 115 -40.12 -8.37 5.76
N GLN A 116 -40.46 -9.44 5.03
CA GLN A 116 -41.60 -10.31 5.38
C GLN A 116 -41.41 -11.10 6.68
N LEU A 117 -40.16 -11.31 7.11
CA LEU A 117 -39.80 -12.00 8.35
C LEU A 117 -39.63 -11.04 9.55
N HIS A 118 -39.36 -9.75 9.30
CA HIS A 118 -39.11 -8.72 10.32
C HIS A 118 -39.98 -7.46 10.08
N PRO A 119 -41.33 -7.56 10.16
CA PRO A 119 -42.20 -6.51 9.62
C PRO A 119 -42.19 -5.24 10.46
N GLY A 120 -41.68 -4.13 9.89
CA GLY A 120 -41.58 -2.84 10.56
C GLY A 120 -40.21 -2.57 11.22
N GLU A 121 -39.24 -3.47 11.04
CA GLU A 121 -37.82 -3.18 11.25
C GLU A 121 -37.26 -2.61 9.93
N GLU A 122 -36.51 -1.50 9.97
CA GLU A 122 -35.87 -0.97 8.76
C GLU A 122 -34.72 -1.88 8.34
N LEU A 123 -34.61 -2.15 7.03
CA LEU A 123 -33.67 -3.15 6.58
C LEU A 123 -32.23 -2.70 6.78
N GLY A 124 -31.51 -3.55 7.49
CA GLY A 124 -30.23 -3.25 8.07
C GLY A 124 -29.12 -2.77 7.11
N PRO A 125 -28.45 -1.68 7.49
CA PRO A 125 -26.78 -1.09 6.71
C PRO A 125 -25.55 -1.98 6.46
N VAL A 126 -25.72 -3.27 6.65
CA VAL A 126 -24.72 -4.33 6.52
C VAL A 126 -25.42 -5.68 6.43
N MET A 127 -26.65 -5.84 6.92
CA MET A 127 -27.56 -6.95 6.63
C MET A 127 -27.84 -6.96 5.13
N THR A 128 -28.04 -5.77 4.57
CA THR A 128 -27.86 -5.46 3.15
C THR A 128 -26.58 -6.10 2.58
N ALA A 129 -25.42 -5.97 3.22
CA ALA A 129 -24.16 -6.63 2.81
C ALA A 129 -24.10 -8.16 3.05
N ARG A 130 -24.75 -8.72 4.09
CA ARG A 130 -24.92 -10.19 4.24
C ARG A 130 -25.72 -10.73 3.07
N LEU A 131 -26.82 -10.06 2.76
CA LEU A 131 -27.66 -10.38 1.63
C LEU A 131 -26.92 -10.12 0.31
N GLN A 132 -25.94 -9.19 0.23
CA GLN A 132 -24.99 -9.05 -0.89
C GLN A 132 -24.00 -10.21 -1.00
N GLY A 133 -23.39 -10.67 0.10
CA GLY A 133 -22.45 -11.81 0.10
C GLY A 133 -23.15 -13.14 -0.22
N ILE A 134 -24.34 -13.34 0.34
CA ILE A 134 -25.26 -14.40 -0.09
C ILE A 134 -25.61 -14.21 -1.57
N ALA A 135 -25.94 -13.01 -2.03
CA ALA A 135 -26.26 -12.71 -3.43
C ALA A 135 -25.12 -12.88 -4.44
N TRP A 136 -23.87 -12.69 -4.01
CA TRP A 136 -22.64 -12.91 -4.77
C TRP A 136 -22.37 -14.40 -5.00
N THR A 137 -22.76 -15.21 -4.01
CA THR A 137 -22.56 -16.66 -3.98
C THR A 137 -23.76 -17.43 -4.59
N HIS A 138 -24.98 -16.95 -4.31
CA HIS A 138 -26.24 -17.54 -4.73
C HIS A 138 -26.45 -17.39 -6.23
N GLN A 139 -26.71 -18.51 -6.93
CA GLN A 139 -26.82 -18.55 -8.40
C GLN A 139 -25.59 -17.98 -9.14
N ARG A 140 -24.39 -18.03 -8.52
CA ARG A 140 -23.09 -17.75 -9.18
C ARG A 140 -23.04 -18.49 -10.52
N PRO A 141 -23.02 -17.79 -11.68
CA PRO A 141 -23.18 -18.45 -12.97
C PRO A 141 -22.11 -19.52 -13.20
N GLY A 142 -22.53 -20.69 -13.67
CA GLY A 142 -21.62 -21.76 -14.06
C GLY A 142 -20.71 -21.34 -15.22
N LYS A 143 -19.81 -22.22 -15.67
CA LYS A 143 -18.88 -21.96 -16.79
C LYS A 143 -19.57 -21.75 -18.17
N LYS A 144 -20.90 -21.59 -18.21
CA LYS A 144 -21.73 -21.21 -19.36
C LYS A 144 -22.76 -20.17 -18.86
N PRO A 145 -22.95 -19.02 -19.55
CA PRO A 145 -24.05 -18.10 -19.24
C PRO A 145 -25.42 -18.81 -19.37
N ALA A 146 -26.35 -18.50 -18.46
CA ALA A 146 -27.69 -19.08 -18.50
C ALA A 146 -28.54 -18.50 -19.65
N ASP A 147 -28.44 -17.18 -19.88
CA ASP A 147 -29.10 -16.47 -20.98
C ASP A 147 -28.09 -15.65 -21.80
N LEU A 148 -28.17 -15.77 -23.13
CA LEU A 148 -27.42 -14.95 -24.06
C LEU A 148 -28.17 -13.63 -24.33
N LYS A 149 -28.15 -12.72 -23.35
CA LYS A 149 -28.68 -11.36 -23.49
C LYS A 149 -28.09 -10.69 -24.74
N ASN A 150 -28.96 -10.09 -25.55
CA ASN A 150 -28.61 -9.54 -26.85
C ASN A 150 -28.27 -8.04 -26.79
N GLU A 151 -27.72 -7.50 -27.88
CA GLU A 151 -27.24 -6.11 -27.96
C GLU A 151 -28.36 -5.08 -27.76
N ALA A 152 -29.62 -5.40 -28.11
CA ALA A 152 -30.77 -4.53 -27.86
C ALA A 152 -31.12 -4.39 -26.37
N TRP A 153 -30.97 -5.47 -25.59
CA TRP A 153 -31.22 -5.45 -24.14
C TRP A 153 -30.19 -4.58 -23.39
N TRP A 154 -28.93 -4.58 -23.83
CA TRP A 154 -27.92 -3.63 -23.31
C TRP A 154 -28.26 -2.16 -23.65
N VAL A 155 -28.72 -1.88 -24.87
CA VAL A 155 -29.11 -0.52 -25.26
C VAL A 155 -30.30 0.00 -24.44
N GLN A 156 -31.23 -0.87 -24.04
CA GLN A 156 -32.33 -0.47 -23.15
C GLN A 156 -31.83 -0.19 -21.72
N GLU A 157 -31.02 -1.08 -21.14
CA GLU A 157 -30.46 -0.90 -19.79
C GLU A 157 -29.56 0.36 -19.68
N LEU A 158 -28.90 0.80 -20.76
CA LEU A 158 -28.27 2.12 -20.83
C LEU A 158 -29.29 3.26 -20.81
N ARG A 159 -30.34 3.20 -21.65
CA ARG A 159 -31.38 4.23 -21.72
C ARG A 159 -32.12 4.40 -20.40
N ASP A 160 -32.43 3.29 -19.72
CA ASP A 160 -33.08 3.27 -18.41
C ASP A 160 -32.19 3.93 -17.33
N ALA A 161 -30.87 3.87 -17.49
CA ALA A 161 -29.89 4.56 -16.66
C ALA A 161 -29.65 6.04 -17.06
N GLY A 162 -30.34 6.57 -18.07
CA GLY A 162 -30.24 7.96 -18.51
C GLY A 162 -29.29 8.22 -19.70
N TYR A 163 -28.81 7.18 -20.39
CA TYR A 163 -28.02 7.36 -21.63
C TYR A 163 -28.95 7.67 -22.82
N ASP A 164 -28.94 8.93 -23.27
CA ASP A 164 -29.52 9.34 -24.56
C ASP A 164 -28.44 9.92 -25.50
N PRO A 165 -28.10 9.23 -26.61
CA PRO A 165 -27.21 9.75 -27.64
C PRO A 165 -27.59 11.13 -28.20
N ALA A 166 -28.86 11.55 -28.09
CA ALA A 166 -29.32 12.85 -28.59
C ALA A 166 -29.01 14.03 -27.64
N THR A 167 -28.70 13.77 -26.36
CA THR A 167 -28.50 14.82 -25.35
C THR A 167 -27.15 14.74 -24.63
N LEU A 168 -26.23 13.89 -25.08
CA LEU A 168 -24.88 13.82 -24.52
C LEU A 168 -24.06 15.06 -24.91
N GLU A 169 -23.77 15.90 -23.91
CA GLU A 169 -22.78 16.96 -24.06
C GLU A 169 -21.38 16.34 -24.22
N ARG A 170 -20.82 16.47 -25.43
CA ARG A 170 -19.48 15.96 -25.75
C ARG A 170 -18.45 16.62 -24.85
N ARG A 171 -17.76 15.83 -24.04
CA ARG A 171 -16.75 16.33 -23.09
C ARG A 171 -15.45 16.67 -23.81
N ALA A 172 -14.78 17.73 -23.37
CA ALA A 172 -13.44 18.06 -23.85
C ALA A 172 -12.44 17.01 -23.33
N VAL A 173 -11.68 16.42 -24.24
CA VAL A 173 -10.57 15.49 -23.95
C VAL A 173 -9.23 16.12 -24.34
N GLN A 174 -8.13 15.51 -23.91
CA GLN A 174 -6.80 15.81 -24.41
C GLN A 174 -6.75 15.64 -25.94
N LEU A 175 -6.18 16.62 -26.65
CA LEU A 175 -6.00 16.54 -28.09
C LEU A 175 -5.08 15.35 -28.42
N SER A 176 -5.40 14.63 -29.50
CA SER A 176 -4.59 13.54 -30.01
C SER A 176 -3.26 14.07 -30.55
N VAL A 177 -2.15 13.46 -30.12
CA VAL A 177 -0.79 13.79 -30.57
C VAL A 177 -0.34 12.76 -31.61
N ALA A 178 0.36 13.17 -32.67
CA ALA A 178 0.94 12.23 -33.64
C ALA A 178 2.24 11.61 -33.10
N VAL A 179 2.59 10.39 -33.53
CA VAL A 179 3.72 9.65 -32.94
C VAL A 179 5.09 10.26 -33.28
N ASP A 180 5.17 11.06 -34.35
CA ASP A 180 6.35 11.84 -34.77
C ASP A 180 6.52 13.15 -34.00
N GLU A 181 5.49 13.63 -33.29
CA GLU A 181 5.60 14.74 -32.34
C GLU A 181 6.27 14.31 -31.02
N LEU A 182 6.36 13.01 -30.72
CA LEU A 182 6.97 12.50 -29.49
C LEU A 182 8.49 12.34 -29.63
N SER A 183 9.22 12.91 -28.66
CA SER A 183 10.66 12.68 -28.52
C SER A 183 10.94 11.27 -27.97
N VAL A 184 11.49 10.40 -28.83
CA VAL A 184 11.99 9.06 -28.44
C VAL A 184 12.96 9.16 -27.25
N GLN A 185 13.83 10.16 -27.25
CA GLN A 185 14.80 10.43 -26.17
C GLN A 185 14.12 10.84 -24.86
N GLU A 186 13.04 11.62 -24.92
CA GLU A 186 12.29 12.02 -23.72
C GLU A 186 11.54 10.83 -23.13
N VAL A 187 10.82 10.06 -23.96
CA VAL A 187 10.09 8.86 -23.50
C VAL A 187 11.06 7.82 -22.91
N ALA A 188 12.22 7.61 -23.54
CA ALA A 188 13.28 6.75 -23.01
C ALA A 188 13.81 7.25 -21.65
N SER A 189 14.18 8.53 -21.56
CA SER A 189 14.68 9.16 -20.32
C SER A 189 13.67 9.08 -19.18
N ARG A 190 12.39 9.41 -19.45
CA ARG A 190 11.30 9.34 -18.47
C ARG A 190 10.99 7.90 -18.05
N ALA A 191 11.11 6.92 -18.95
CA ALA A 191 10.97 5.50 -18.61
C ALA A 191 12.09 5.00 -17.67
N LEU A 192 13.33 5.47 -17.88
CA LEU A 192 14.44 5.22 -16.94
C LEU A 192 14.23 5.93 -15.61
N GLY A 193 13.67 7.14 -15.61
CA GLY A 193 13.24 7.84 -14.40
C GLY A 193 12.26 7.01 -13.56
N ARG A 194 11.17 6.51 -14.17
CA ARG A 194 10.19 5.63 -13.50
C ARG A 194 10.79 4.31 -13.00
N SER A 195 11.71 3.74 -13.78
CA SER A 195 12.42 2.51 -13.41
C SER A 195 13.28 2.75 -12.16
N ALA A 196 14.10 3.81 -12.16
CA ALA A 196 14.97 4.18 -11.06
C ALA A 196 14.22 4.68 -9.80
N ALA A 197 13.05 5.32 -9.97
CA ALA A 197 12.21 5.72 -8.84
C ALA A 197 11.55 4.52 -8.12
N SER A 198 11.42 3.37 -8.78
CA SER A 198 10.73 2.19 -8.24
C SER A 198 11.66 1.04 -7.83
N ALA A 199 12.81 0.85 -8.50
CA ALA A 199 13.76 -0.23 -8.19
C ALA A 199 15.22 0.14 -8.53
N SER A 200 16.18 -0.51 -7.86
CA SER A 200 17.61 -0.38 -8.19
C SER A 200 18.02 -1.19 -9.42
N ALA A 201 17.22 -2.18 -9.84
CA ALA A 201 17.43 -2.95 -11.05
C ALA A 201 16.10 -3.46 -11.64
N TRP A 202 16.04 -3.64 -12.96
CA TRP A 202 14.83 -3.95 -13.72
C TRP A 202 15.10 -4.85 -14.94
N THR A 203 14.04 -5.15 -15.70
CA THR A 203 14.11 -5.92 -16.96
C THR A 203 13.88 -5.01 -18.18
N ARG A 204 14.23 -5.46 -19.40
CA ARG A 204 13.80 -4.77 -20.64
C ARG A 204 12.27 -4.66 -20.74
N HIS A 205 11.54 -5.62 -20.17
CA HIS A 205 10.07 -5.61 -20.12
C HIS A 205 9.53 -4.50 -19.21
N THR A 206 10.21 -4.18 -18.10
CA THR A 206 9.88 -3.05 -17.21
C THR A 206 10.07 -1.71 -17.94
N ILE A 207 11.17 -1.57 -18.69
CA ILE A 207 11.40 -0.40 -19.55
C ILE A 207 10.26 -0.28 -20.58
N GLN A 208 9.91 -1.38 -21.26
CA GLN A 208 8.84 -1.41 -22.25
C GLN A 208 7.47 -1.06 -21.66
N GLU A 209 7.15 -1.53 -20.44
CA GLU A 209 5.94 -1.16 -19.71
C GLU A 209 5.88 0.35 -19.46
N HIS A 210 6.96 0.95 -18.96
CA HIS A 210 7.02 2.39 -18.71
C HIS A 210 7.00 3.22 -20.00
N VAL A 211 7.77 2.85 -21.03
CA VAL A 211 7.73 3.49 -22.36
C VAL A 211 6.32 3.48 -22.92
N THR A 212 5.66 2.31 -22.94
CA THR A 212 4.31 2.14 -23.48
C THR A 212 3.28 2.97 -22.72
N ARG A 213 3.35 2.98 -21.38
CA ARG A 213 2.47 3.81 -20.55
C ARG A 213 2.71 5.30 -20.79
N ILE A 214 3.96 5.76 -20.83
CA ILE A 214 4.30 7.16 -21.12
C ILE A 214 3.80 7.57 -22.51
N THR A 215 3.97 6.73 -23.54
CA THR A 215 3.42 6.98 -24.88
C THR A 215 1.89 7.12 -24.85
N THR A 216 1.21 6.29 -24.05
CA THR A 216 -0.26 6.38 -23.87
C THR A 216 -0.64 7.69 -23.17
N GLU A 217 0.02 8.07 -22.08
CA GLU A 217 -0.26 9.30 -21.32
C GLU A 217 -0.14 10.60 -22.14
N HIS A 218 0.66 10.61 -23.21
CA HIS A 218 0.71 11.75 -24.15
C HIS A 218 -0.54 11.89 -25.03
N GLY A 219 -1.42 10.89 -25.08
CA GLY A 219 -2.62 10.90 -25.91
C GLY A 219 -2.32 10.62 -27.38
N VAL A 220 -1.38 9.72 -27.67
CA VAL A 220 -0.99 9.38 -29.05
C VAL A 220 -2.16 8.76 -29.82
N GLN A 221 -2.33 9.13 -31.09
CA GLN A 221 -3.10 8.34 -32.07
C GLN A 221 -2.20 7.99 -33.27
N ALA A 222 -2.08 6.70 -33.57
CA ALA A 222 -1.15 6.16 -34.57
C ALA A 222 -1.59 4.78 -35.05
N ALA A 223 -1.10 4.31 -36.20
CA ALA A 223 -1.33 2.94 -36.63
C ALA A 223 -0.68 1.94 -35.65
N PRO A 224 -1.25 0.74 -35.44
CA PRO A 224 -0.70 -0.23 -34.50
C PRO A 224 0.74 -0.67 -34.78
N ASP A 225 1.21 -0.58 -36.04
CA ASP A 225 2.59 -0.89 -36.42
C ASP A 225 3.55 0.28 -36.08
N GLU A 226 3.19 1.52 -36.45
CA GLU A 226 3.93 2.76 -36.11
C GLU A 226 4.12 2.90 -34.59
N LEU A 227 3.05 2.66 -33.81
CA LEU A 227 3.10 2.68 -32.35
C LEU A 227 4.05 1.61 -31.79
N ARG A 228 4.08 0.41 -32.39
CA ARG A 228 4.99 -0.67 -31.98
C ARG A 228 6.43 -0.40 -32.37
N GLU A 229 6.68 0.27 -33.50
CA GLU A 229 8.00 0.74 -33.90
C GLU A 229 8.52 1.80 -32.91
N PHE A 230 7.73 2.85 -32.61
CA PHE A 230 8.10 3.87 -31.63
C PHE A 230 8.40 3.28 -30.25
N ILE A 231 7.52 2.41 -29.72
CA ILE A 231 7.72 1.73 -28.43
C ILE A 231 9.01 0.89 -28.45
N THR A 232 9.31 0.22 -29.56
CA THR A 232 10.55 -0.58 -29.70
C THR A 232 11.78 0.32 -29.67
N LEU A 233 11.81 1.38 -30.48
CA LEU A 233 12.93 2.33 -30.54
C LEU A 233 13.19 3.02 -29.19
N ALA A 234 12.14 3.50 -28.50
CA ALA A 234 12.27 4.12 -27.18
C ALA A 234 12.70 3.10 -26.10
N THR A 235 12.25 1.85 -26.18
CA THR A 235 12.70 0.77 -25.28
C THR A 235 14.17 0.42 -25.51
N GLU A 236 14.63 0.41 -26.76
CA GLU A 236 16.01 0.07 -27.11
C GLU A 236 16.99 1.19 -26.77
N LEU A 237 16.59 2.45 -26.97
CA LEU A 237 17.34 3.62 -26.51
C LEU A 237 17.52 3.60 -24.99
N ALA A 238 16.43 3.45 -24.23
CA ALA A 238 16.49 3.35 -22.77
C ALA A 238 17.29 2.13 -22.28
N ALA A 239 17.19 0.99 -22.96
CA ALA A 239 17.99 -0.20 -22.63
C ALA A 239 19.48 -0.03 -22.99
N GLY A 240 19.83 0.80 -23.97
CA GLY A 240 21.20 1.16 -24.32
C GLY A 240 21.88 2.07 -23.30
N ASP A 241 21.11 2.94 -22.64
CA ASP A 241 21.56 3.76 -21.50
C ASP A 241 21.62 2.98 -20.16
N CYS A 242 21.31 1.67 -20.18
CA CYS A 242 21.43 0.76 -19.04
C CYS A 242 22.70 -0.10 -19.11
N PHE A 243 23.15 -0.58 -17.96
CA PHE A 243 24.17 -1.63 -17.84
C PHE A 243 23.71 -2.73 -16.89
N SER A 244 24.37 -3.89 -16.95
CA SER A 244 24.01 -5.05 -16.13
C SER A 244 24.72 -5.02 -14.77
N VAL A 245 23.99 -5.32 -13.69
CA VAL A 245 24.57 -5.54 -12.35
C VAL A 245 25.18 -6.94 -12.19
N LEU A 246 24.95 -7.84 -13.15
CA LEU A 246 25.52 -9.20 -13.16
C LEU A 246 26.96 -9.18 -13.68
N PRO A 247 27.86 -10.04 -13.14
CA PRO A 247 29.27 -10.09 -13.58
C PRO A 247 29.43 -10.28 -15.09
N PRO A 248 30.43 -9.67 -15.74
CA PRO A 248 30.68 -9.83 -17.17
C PRO A 248 30.76 -11.30 -17.61
N GLY A 249 30.04 -11.66 -18.67
CA GLY A 249 29.94 -13.04 -19.16
C GLY A 249 28.91 -13.92 -18.44
N SER A 250 28.24 -13.43 -17.40
CA SER A 250 27.09 -14.12 -16.79
C SER A 250 25.94 -14.27 -17.79
N ALA A 251 25.14 -15.33 -17.65
CA ALA A 251 23.85 -15.41 -18.32
C ALA A 251 22.92 -14.29 -17.83
N MET A 252 22.23 -13.63 -18.75
CA MET A 252 21.29 -12.54 -18.47
C MET A 252 19.88 -12.94 -18.98
N PRO A 253 19.05 -13.60 -18.16
CA PRO A 253 17.70 -13.96 -18.56
C PRO A 253 16.79 -12.72 -18.55
N GLU A 254 16.07 -12.46 -19.64
CA GLU A 254 15.26 -11.25 -19.86
C GLU A 254 14.10 -11.04 -18.87
N HIS A 255 13.80 -12.06 -18.04
CA HIS A 255 12.79 -12.04 -16.98
C HIS A 255 13.37 -11.81 -15.57
N VAL A 256 14.69 -11.82 -15.42
CA VAL A 256 15.39 -11.51 -14.16
C VAL A 256 15.76 -10.02 -14.19
N ALA A 257 15.47 -9.30 -13.11
CA ALA A 257 15.89 -7.91 -12.99
C ALA A 257 17.43 -7.83 -12.91
N HIS A 258 18.05 -7.20 -13.91
CA HIS A 258 19.50 -7.13 -14.02
C HIS A 258 20.03 -5.81 -14.62
N LEU A 259 19.18 -5.03 -15.30
CA LEU A 259 19.54 -3.73 -15.86
C LEU A 259 19.43 -2.64 -14.79
N THR A 260 20.38 -1.71 -14.76
CA THR A 260 20.33 -0.48 -13.95
C THR A 260 20.90 0.70 -14.75
N SER A 261 20.78 1.93 -14.25
CA SER A 261 21.26 3.14 -14.92
C SER A 261 22.26 3.93 -14.07
N LEU A 262 22.99 4.84 -14.71
CA LEU A 262 23.92 5.75 -14.02
C LEU A 262 23.22 6.63 -12.97
N GLY A 263 21.92 6.91 -13.13
CA GLY A 263 21.14 7.68 -12.13
C GLY A 263 20.92 6.92 -10.81
N VAL A 264 20.75 5.60 -10.88
CA VAL A 264 20.67 4.74 -9.68
C VAL A 264 21.99 4.81 -8.93
N VAL A 265 23.11 4.56 -9.62
CA VAL A 265 24.45 4.58 -9.02
C VAL A 265 24.81 5.97 -8.49
N ALA A 266 24.54 7.04 -9.23
CA ALA A 266 24.81 8.41 -8.77
C ALA A 266 24.03 8.76 -7.49
N THR A 267 22.77 8.33 -7.38
CA THR A 267 21.99 8.47 -6.13
C THR A 267 22.64 7.71 -4.98
N GLU A 268 23.08 6.47 -5.22
CA GLU A 268 23.70 5.65 -4.18
C GLU A 268 25.06 6.22 -3.76
N THR A 269 25.90 6.67 -4.70
CA THR A 269 27.17 7.33 -4.41
C THR A 269 26.97 8.58 -3.55
N VAL A 270 26.05 9.48 -3.92
CA VAL A 270 25.77 10.70 -3.11
C VAL A 270 25.27 10.34 -1.71
N LEU A 271 24.41 9.31 -1.57
CA LEU A 271 23.94 8.83 -0.27
C LEU A 271 25.07 8.25 0.58
N ARG A 272 25.98 7.46 -0.02
CA ARG A 272 27.16 6.90 0.66
C ARG A 272 28.16 7.99 1.05
N ASP A 273 28.37 8.99 0.20
CA ASP A 273 29.21 10.16 0.49
C ASP A 273 28.63 10.99 1.65
N GLN A 274 27.31 11.22 1.68
CA GLN A 274 26.62 11.90 2.79
C GLN A 274 26.78 11.13 4.12
N LEU A 275 26.57 9.81 4.12
CA LEU A 275 26.76 8.96 5.31
C LEU A 275 28.23 8.92 5.77
N THR A 276 29.18 8.96 4.82
CA THR A 276 30.62 9.02 5.10
C THR A 276 31.01 10.37 5.70
N ALA A 277 30.48 11.48 5.17
CA ALA A 277 30.71 12.83 5.71
C ALA A 277 30.09 13.01 7.11
N ALA A 278 29.01 12.29 7.42
CA ALA A 278 28.41 12.25 8.75
C ALA A 278 29.11 11.28 9.74
N THR A 279 30.10 10.50 9.29
CA THR A 279 30.87 9.60 10.18
C THR A 279 32.02 10.37 10.85
N PRO A 280 32.09 10.45 12.19
CA PRO A 280 33.09 11.26 12.88
C PRO A 280 34.49 10.64 12.83
N GLN A 281 35.52 11.48 12.70
CA GLN A 281 36.94 11.04 12.70
C GLN A 281 37.45 10.57 14.07
N GLN A 282 36.76 10.97 15.16
CA GLN A 282 37.05 10.57 16.53
C GLN A 282 35.71 10.35 17.23
N GLU A 283 35.57 9.24 17.96
CA GLU A 283 34.32 8.91 18.64
C GLU A 283 33.99 9.95 19.75
N PRO A 284 32.83 10.62 19.68
CA PRO A 284 32.41 11.54 20.72
C PRO A 284 32.17 10.82 22.04
N LYS A 285 32.43 11.51 23.15
CA LYS A 285 31.99 11.01 24.45
C LYS A 285 30.47 11.08 24.52
N HIS A 286 29.84 10.00 24.96
CA HIS A 286 28.44 10.02 25.33
C HIS A 286 28.27 10.83 26.62
N PRO A 287 27.09 11.44 26.87
CA PRO A 287 26.73 11.88 28.21
C PRO A 287 26.72 10.69 29.19
N ASP A 288 26.89 10.98 30.48
CA ASP A 288 26.39 10.07 31.51
C ASP A 288 24.86 10.13 31.49
N VAL A 289 24.23 8.97 31.59
CA VAL A 289 22.77 8.79 31.51
C VAL A 289 22.22 7.92 32.64
N SER A 290 23.11 7.39 33.50
CA SER A 290 22.84 6.29 34.42
C SER A 290 21.62 6.56 35.31
N LYS A 291 21.53 7.75 35.90
CA LYS A 291 20.42 8.18 36.75
C LYS A 291 19.08 8.20 36.01
N GLU A 292 19.07 8.62 34.75
CA GLU A 292 17.87 8.75 33.93
C GLU A 292 17.43 7.40 33.36
N THR A 293 18.37 6.54 32.99
CA THR A 293 18.11 5.18 32.49
C THR A 293 17.68 4.22 33.61
N ASP A 294 18.28 4.32 34.80
CA ASP A 294 17.85 3.61 36.01
C ASP A 294 16.41 4.01 36.39
N ALA A 295 16.08 5.31 36.32
CA ALA A 295 14.74 5.82 36.62
C ALA A 295 13.69 5.41 35.58
N ALA A 296 14.08 5.25 34.32
CA ALA A 296 13.24 4.73 33.24
C ALA A 296 13.15 3.19 33.21
N GLY A 297 14.02 2.48 33.94
CA GLY A 297 14.09 1.02 33.98
C GLY A 297 14.61 0.39 32.68
N LEU A 298 15.59 1.02 32.02
CA LEU A 298 16.16 0.54 30.77
C LEU A 298 17.12 -0.64 30.97
N ASP A 299 17.21 -1.53 29.98
CA ASP A 299 18.27 -2.55 29.88
C ASP A 299 19.62 -1.95 29.42
N GLU A 300 20.69 -2.75 29.39
CA GLU A 300 22.04 -2.29 29.01
C GLU A 300 22.11 -1.80 27.55
N GLY A 301 21.45 -2.49 26.61
CA GLY A 301 21.39 -2.11 25.20
C GLY A 301 20.57 -0.84 24.97
N GLN A 302 19.43 -0.72 25.63
CA GLN A 302 18.61 0.49 25.70
C GLN A 302 19.38 1.67 26.30
N THR A 303 20.16 1.43 27.36
CA THR A 303 20.99 2.45 28.03
C THR A 303 22.10 2.96 27.11
N LEU A 304 22.84 2.05 26.45
CA LEU A 304 23.88 2.41 25.49
C LEU A 304 23.30 3.15 24.26
N ALA A 305 22.16 2.68 23.74
CA ALA A 305 21.45 3.34 22.65
C ALA A 305 20.95 4.73 23.06
N ALA A 306 20.39 4.90 24.27
CA ALA A 306 19.94 6.20 24.76
C ALA A 306 21.10 7.20 24.89
N ALA A 307 22.23 6.75 25.46
CA ALA A 307 23.44 7.57 25.58
C ALA A 307 23.98 8.02 24.21
N ALA A 308 23.94 7.13 23.21
CA ALA A 308 24.32 7.46 21.85
C ALA A 308 23.32 8.44 21.18
N VAL A 309 22.01 8.20 21.31
CA VAL A 309 20.96 9.07 20.76
C VAL A 309 20.93 10.45 21.44
N ALA A 310 21.40 10.56 22.69
CA ALA A 310 21.56 11.84 23.39
C ALA A 310 22.92 12.55 23.12
N SER A 311 23.88 11.89 22.46
CA SER A 311 25.26 12.40 22.23
C SER A 311 25.36 13.51 21.16
N THR A 312 26.59 13.94 20.86
CA THR A 312 26.92 14.84 19.73
C THR A 312 27.47 14.09 18.49
N ASP A 313 27.29 12.77 18.39
CA ASP A 313 27.67 11.99 17.20
C ASP A 313 26.87 12.43 15.96
N PRO A 314 27.48 12.78 14.82
CA PRO A 314 26.71 13.23 13.66
C PRO A 314 25.91 12.10 12.99
N LEU A 315 26.31 10.83 13.17
CA LEU A 315 25.60 9.65 12.67
C LEU A 315 25.55 8.54 13.72
N VAL A 316 24.38 8.39 14.35
CA VAL A 316 24.04 7.28 15.26
C VAL A 316 23.17 6.26 14.52
N ILE A 317 23.36 4.97 14.81
CA ILE A 317 22.53 3.89 14.27
C ILE A 317 22.11 2.96 15.40
N VAL A 318 20.79 2.83 15.60
CA VAL A 318 20.20 1.92 16.60
C VAL A 318 19.39 0.86 15.87
N GLU A 319 19.78 -0.41 16.05
CA GLU A 319 19.06 -1.56 15.52
C GLU A 319 18.30 -2.23 16.67
N GLY A 320 16.97 -2.25 16.61
CA GLY A 320 16.15 -2.81 17.68
C GLY A 320 15.01 -3.64 17.14
N ALA A 321 14.88 -4.86 17.65
CA ALA A 321 13.85 -5.81 17.25
C ALA A 321 12.41 -5.29 17.47
N ALA A 322 11.43 -6.02 16.93
CA ALA A 322 10.01 -5.76 17.14
C ALA A 322 9.62 -5.99 18.61
N GLY A 323 9.64 -4.94 19.43
CA GLY A 323 9.27 -5.00 20.85
C GLY A 323 10.41 -4.76 21.85
N SER A 324 11.60 -4.40 21.40
CA SER A 324 12.77 -4.15 22.27
C SER A 324 12.79 -2.80 23.01
N GLY A 325 11.64 -2.13 23.15
CA GLY A 325 11.54 -0.89 23.94
C GLY A 325 12.02 0.40 23.25
N LYS A 326 12.16 0.42 21.91
CA LYS A 326 12.62 1.60 21.13
C LYS A 326 11.98 2.94 21.56
N THR A 327 10.65 3.01 21.75
CA THR A 327 9.97 4.21 22.25
C THR A 327 10.51 4.70 23.60
N THR A 328 10.75 3.80 24.55
CA THR A 328 11.22 4.14 25.91
C THR A 328 12.64 4.68 25.87
N MET A 329 13.53 4.00 25.14
CA MET A 329 14.90 4.46 24.87
C MET A 329 14.91 5.85 24.22
N LEU A 330 14.09 6.07 23.19
CA LEU A 330 13.99 7.36 22.51
C LEU A 330 13.51 8.48 23.43
N ARG A 331 12.49 8.23 24.28
CA ARG A 331 12.02 9.21 25.27
C ARG A 331 13.16 9.67 26.17
N THR A 332 13.83 8.70 26.81
CA THR A 332 14.92 8.97 27.74
C THR A 332 16.06 9.73 27.05
N ALA A 333 16.44 9.33 25.83
CA ALA A 333 17.47 10.02 25.05
C ALA A 333 17.10 11.47 24.69
N ILE A 334 15.85 11.72 24.35
CA ILE A 334 15.30 13.06 24.03
C ILE A 334 15.32 13.96 25.28
N GLU A 335 14.93 13.42 26.43
CA GLU A 335 14.94 14.12 27.72
C GLU A 335 16.38 14.50 28.13
N ILE A 336 17.32 13.56 28.07
CA ILE A 336 18.75 13.81 28.33
C ILE A 336 19.35 14.81 27.34
N ALA A 337 18.99 14.75 26.06
CA ALA A 337 19.44 15.71 25.06
C ALA A 337 18.95 17.14 25.41
N ALA A 338 17.68 17.28 25.80
CA ALA A 338 17.09 18.55 26.18
C ALA A 338 17.71 19.14 27.46
N GLU A 339 18.03 18.32 28.48
CA GLU A 339 18.77 18.78 29.67
C GLU A 339 20.15 19.37 29.32
N HIS A 340 20.80 18.83 28.29
CA HIS A 340 22.06 19.35 27.76
C HIS A 340 21.89 20.42 26.67
N GLY A 341 20.68 20.98 26.50
CA GLY A 341 20.39 22.05 25.53
C GLY A 341 20.40 21.63 24.06
N ARG A 342 20.35 20.33 23.76
CA ARG A 342 20.25 19.79 22.38
C ARG A 342 18.80 19.53 22.02
N PHE A 343 18.28 20.27 21.04
CA PHE A 343 16.94 20.03 20.50
C PHE A 343 16.88 18.71 19.73
N SER A 344 15.78 17.98 19.88
CA SER A 344 15.53 16.73 19.15
C SER A 344 14.22 16.84 18.36
N ARG A 345 14.21 16.28 17.16
CA ARG A 345 13.04 16.20 16.27
C ARG A 345 12.93 14.77 15.75
N VAL A 346 11.73 14.23 15.72
CA VAL A 346 11.50 12.88 15.20
C VAL A 346 10.94 12.96 13.78
N VAL A 347 11.37 12.06 12.91
CA VAL A 347 10.79 11.87 11.58
C VAL A 347 10.59 10.38 11.30
N ALA A 348 9.58 10.04 10.51
CA ALA A 348 9.34 8.65 10.11
C ALA A 348 8.98 8.55 8.61
N PRO A 349 9.20 7.41 7.95
CA PRO A 349 8.82 7.21 6.55
C PRO A 349 7.32 7.40 6.25
N THR A 350 6.43 7.29 7.25
CA THR A 350 4.99 7.50 7.07
C THR A 350 4.41 8.55 8.03
N LYS A 351 3.39 9.30 7.59
CA LYS A 351 2.69 10.30 8.41
C LYS A 351 2.05 9.68 9.67
N LYS A 352 1.50 8.46 9.58
CA LYS A 352 0.91 7.79 10.75
C LYS A 352 1.95 7.31 11.76
N ALA A 353 3.12 6.83 11.33
CA ALA A 353 4.22 6.54 12.24
C ALA A 353 4.70 7.82 12.96
N ALA A 354 4.86 8.92 12.22
CA ALA A 354 5.21 10.21 12.82
C ALA A 354 4.17 10.72 13.85
N GLN A 355 2.86 10.59 13.57
CA GLN A 355 1.80 10.91 14.53
C GLN A 355 1.83 10.03 15.79
N VAL A 356 2.22 8.76 15.66
CA VAL A 356 2.42 7.87 16.83
C VAL A 356 3.65 8.32 17.62
N ALA A 357 4.76 8.63 16.96
CA ALA A 357 5.99 9.12 17.60
C ALA A 357 5.79 10.48 18.30
N GLU A 358 5.10 11.46 17.70
CA GLU A 358 4.74 12.73 18.34
C GLU A 358 3.92 12.48 19.62
N LYS A 359 2.93 11.61 19.55
CA LYS A 359 2.04 11.27 20.67
C LYS A 359 2.74 10.47 21.77
N GLU A 360 3.63 9.54 21.42
CA GLU A 360 4.36 8.72 22.39
C GLU A 360 5.53 9.50 23.02
N LEU A 361 6.26 10.32 22.26
CA LEU A 361 7.51 10.97 22.69
C LEU A 361 7.35 12.44 23.12
N GLY A 362 6.27 13.12 22.74
CA GLY A 362 5.96 14.48 23.19
C GLY A 362 6.76 15.61 22.53
N VAL A 363 7.59 15.30 21.53
CA VAL A 363 8.36 16.25 20.72
C VAL A 363 7.79 16.37 19.30
N PRO A 364 8.07 17.46 18.56
CA PRO A 364 7.60 17.61 17.18
C PRO A 364 8.06 16.44 16.31
N ALA A 365 7.09 15.78 15.66
CA ALA A 365 7.37 14.74 14.68
C ALA A 365 6.59 14.93 13.38
N THR A 366 7.21 14.55 12.25
CA THR A 366 6.59 14.67 10.93
C THR A 366 7.05 13.54 10.00
N SER A 367 6.42 13.34 8.84
CA SER A 367 6.97 12.39 7.88
C SER A 367 8.24 12.96 7.25
N VAL A 368 9.23 12.11 6.95
CA VAL A 368 10.46 12.54 6.25
C VAL A 368 10.09 13.28 4.96
N ALA A 369 9.14 12.72 4.20
CA ALA A 369 8.49 13.32 3.03
C ALA A 369 8.04 14.78 3.26
N ALA A 370 7.34 15.07 4.37
CA ALA A 370 6.84 16.42 4.66
C ALA A 370 7.97 17.38 5.05
N LEU A 371 9.01 16.91 5.77
CA LEU A 371 10.18 17.72 6.08
C LEU A 371 10.95 18.10 4.81
N VAL A 372 11.27 17.15 3.94
CA VAL A 372 12.01 17.46 2.70
C VAL A 372 11.17 18.29 1.72
N TYR A 373 9.85 18.06 1.66
CA TYR A 373 8.92 18.89 0.88
C TYR A 373 8.91 20.35 1.36
N ALA A 374 8.92 20.56 2.68
CA ALA A 374 9.03 21.88 3.27
C ALA A 374 10.36 22.58 2.91
N HIS A 375 11.44 21.82 2.73
CA HIS A 375 12.75 22.28 2.23
C HIS A 375 12.86 22.32 0.69
N GLY A 376 11.73 22.30 -0.01
CA GLY A 376 11.63 22.54 -1.45
C GLY A 376 11.79 21.31 -2.33
N TRP A 377 12.01 20.12 -1.76
CA TRP A 377 12.07 18.89 -2.56
C TRP A 377 10.67 18.52 -3.11
N ARG A 378 10.62 18.01 -4.34
CA ARG A 378 9.38 17.60 -5.04
C ARG A 378 9.62 16.29 -5.78
N TRP A 379 8.56 15.51 -6.01
CA TRP A 379 8.55 14.47 -7.04
C TRP A 379 7.96 15.05 -8.32
N ASN A 380 8.51 14.70 -9.48
CA ASN A 380 7.80 14.90 -10.75
C ASN A 380 6.77 13.78 -10.99
N LYS A 381 6.00 13.88 -12.08
CA LYS A 381 5.00 12.88 -12.50
C LYS A 381 5.55 11.47 -12.75
N ASP A 382 6.86 11.32 -12.84
CA ASP A 382 7.58 10.06 -13.08
C ASP A 382 8.25 9.50 -11.81
N GLY A 383 8.02 10.13 -10.65
CA GLY A 383 8.59 9.73 -9.36
C GLY A 383 10.02 10.20 -9.10
N VAL A 384 10.60 11.00 -10.01
CA VAL A 384 11.98 11.51 -9.88
C VAL A 384 11.99 12.75 -8.99
N TRP A 385 12.93 12.79 -8.04
CA TRP A 385 13.09 13.92 -7.13
C TRP A 385 13.78 15.12 -7.79
N THR A 386 13.21 16.31 -7.59
CA THR A 386 13.82 17.62 -7.87
C THR A 386 13.79 18.48 -6.61
N ARG A 387 14.46 19.65 -6.62
CA ARG A 387 14.38 20.64 -5.55
C ARG A 387 14.18 22.03 -6.12
N LEU A 388 13.22 22.75 -5.55
CA LEU A 388 12.91 24.15 -5.84
C LEU A 388 13.86 25.07 -5.06
N ASN A 389 14.34 26.12 -5.70
CA ASN A 389 15.04 27.24 -5.09
C ASN A 389 14.03 28.30 -4.61
N ALA A 390 14.42 29.16 -3.67
CA ALA A 390 13.56 30.25 -3.25
C ALA A 390 13.31 31.22 -4.42
N GLY A 391 12.05 31.32 -4.85
CA GLY A 391 11.61 32.06 -6.03
C GLY A 391 11.12 31.20 -7.19
N ASP A 392 11.46 29.90 -7.24
CA ASP A 392 10.97 28.97 -8.27
C ASP A 392 9.47 28.71 -8.12
N LEU A 393 8.78 28.47 -9.24
CA LEU A 393 7.36 28.15 -9.25
C LEU A 393 7.14 26.68 -8.81
N ASP A 394 6.37 26.48 -7.74
CA ASP A 394 6.00 25.15 -7.26
C ASP A 394 4.90 24.54 -8.15
N PRO A 395 5.15 23.43 -8.86
CA PRO A 395 4.20 22.84 -9.79
C PRO A 395 2.94 22.27 -9.11
N ASP A 396 3.03 21.93 -7.82
CA ASP A 396 1.91 21.34 -7.08
C ASP A 396 0.93 22.40 -6.53
N SER A 397 1.41 23.62 -6.28
CA SER A 397 0.62 24.70 -5.67
C SER A 397 0.39 25.92 -6.58
N GLY A 398 1.14 26.06 -7.68
CA GLY A 398 1.04 27.23 -8.57
C GLY A 398 1.52 28.54 -7.94
N HIS A 399 2.31 28.46 -6.87
CA HIS A 399 2.87 29.60 -6.14
C HIS A 399 4.40 29.52 -6.10
N ASN A 400 5.07 30.67 -5.99
CA ASN A 400 6.53 30.66 -5.86
C ASN A 400 6.94 30.12 -4.48
N TYR A 401 7.85 29.15 -4.44
CA TYR A 401 8.37 28.60 -3.20
C TYR A 401 9.24 29.64 -2.47
N THR A 402 8.93 29.93 -1.21
CA THR A 402 9.55 31.01 -0.42
C THR A 402 10.65 30.53 0.54
N GLY A 403 11.09 29.28 0.45
CA GLY A 403 11.88 28.62 1.49
C GLY A 403 11.01 27.93 2.56
N PRO A 404 11.63 27.18 3.49
CA PRO A 404 10.91 26.40 4.50
C PRO A 404 10.20 27.29 5.54
N PRO A 405 9.01 26.87 6.03
CA PRO A 405 8.35 27.52 7.15
C PRO A 405 9.15 27.32 8.45
N LYS A 406 9.00 28.25 9.41
CA LYS A 406 9.87 28.37 10.60
C LYS A 406 9.93 27.12 11.48
N ASP A 407 8.85 26.35 11.50
CA ASP A 407 8.72 25.09 12.25
C ASP A 407 9.44 23.92 11.57
N ALA A 408 9.65 23.97 10.25
CA ALA A 408 10.39 22.97 9.48
C ALA A 408 11.90 23.29 9.33
N VAL A 409 12.33 24.51 9.66
CA VAL A 409 13.76 24.86 9.73
C VAL A 409 14.43 24.01 10.81
N LEU A 410 15.53 23.36 10.45
CA LEU A 410 16.40 22.65 11.38
C LEU A 410 17.48 23.60 11.93
N SER A 411 17.87 23.38 13.18
CA SER A 411 18.89 24.16 13.88
C SER A 411 20.25 23.45 13.86
N GLN A 412 21.34 24.22 13.95
CA GLN A 412 22.68 23.64 14.09
C GLN A 412 22.76 22.81 15.38
N GLY A 413 23.23 21.56 15.27
CA GLY A 413 23.30 20.61 16.38
C GLY A 413 21.95 19.99 16.80
N GLU A 414 20.85 20.27 16.10
CA GLU A 414 19.58 19.58 16.31
C GLU A 414 19.73 18.09 15.96
N ARG A 415 19.15 17.20 16.77
CA ARG A 415 19.17 15.74 16.53
C ARG A 415 17.90 15.33 15.81
N VAL A 416 18.03 14.98 14.53
CA VAL A 416 16.94 14.39 13.74
C VAL A 416 16.97 12.88 13.93
N ILE A 417 15.93 12.35 14.57
CA ILE A 417 15.76 10.94 14.86
C ILE A 417 14.84 10.36 13.79
N VAL A 418 15.36 9.48 12.92
CA VAL A 418 14.57 8.73 11.95
C VAL A 418 14.08 7.44 12.61
N ASP A 419 12.79 7.39 12.97
CA ASP A 419 12.14 6.19 13.48
C ASP A 419 11.61 5.31 12.32
N GLU A 420 11.58 3.99 12.54
CA GLU A 420 11.41 2.94 11.53
C GLU A 420 12.29 3.12 10.27
N ALA A 421 13.56 3.49 10.47
CA ALA A 421 14.54 3.78 9.40
C ALA A 421 14.80 2.61 8.42
N GLY A 422 14.42 1.37 8.76
CA GLY A 422 14.45 0.23 7.82
C GLY A 422 13.48 0.39 6.64
N MET A 423 12.42 1.18 6.82
CA MET A 423 11.45 1.52 5.78
C MET A 423 11.81 2.78 4.97
N LEU A 424 12.98 3.39 5.19
CA LEU A 424 13.41 4.59 4.47
C LEU A 424 14.04 4.22 3.11
N ASP A 425 13.57 4.85 2.03
CA ASP A 425 14.14 4.68 0.69
C ASP A 425 15.34 5.59 0.43
N GLN A 426 16.20 5.20 -0.52
CA GLN A 426 17.47 5.86 -0.84
C GLN A 426 17.32 7.32 -1.28
N ASP A 427 16.27 7.64 -2.02
CA ASP A 427 16.09 8.97 -2.59
C ASP A 427 15.49 9.95 -1.57
N THR A 428 14.52 9.50 -0.76
CA THR A 428 14.05 10.23 0.42
C THR A 428 15.16 10.41 1.46
N ALA A 429 16.02 9.41 1.66
CA ALA A 429 17.19 9.51 2.53
C ALA A 429 18.21 10.55 2.03
N ARG A 430 18.54 10.53 0.73
CA ARG A 430 19.44 11.51 0.09
C ARG A 430 18.92 12.94 0.24
N ALA A 431 17.61 13.15 0.10
CA ALA A 431 16.96 14.44 0.31
C ALA A 431 17.00 14.88 1.80
N LEU A 432 16.76 13.95 2.74
CA LEU A 432 16.82 14.21 4.17
C LEU A 432 18.24 14.57 4.64
N LEU A 433 19.24 13.77 4.25
CA LEU A 433 20.64 13.99 4.66
C LEU A 433 21.21 15.28 4.06
N ALA A 434 20.75 15.71 2.88
CA ALA A 434 21.09 17.03 2.34
C ALA A 434 20.57 18.15 3.27
N VAL A 435 19.30 18.09 3.67
CA VAL A 435 18.68 19.07 4.58
C VAL A 435 19.34 19.09 5.97
N ILE A 436 19.71 17.91 6.49
CA ILE A 436 20.44 17.79 7.77
C ILE A 436 21.84 18.40 7.68
N ALA A 437 22.59 18.09 6.62
CA ALA A 437 23.94 18.61 6.41
C ALA A 437 23.96 20.13 6.19
N GLU A 438 23.03 20.66 5.40
CA GLU A 438 22.88 22.11 5.14
C GLU A 438 22.57 22.91 6.41
N ALA A 439 21.83 22.33 7.36
CA ALA A 439 21.54 22.94 8.65
C ALA A 439 22.65 22.78 9.69
N GLY A 440 23.65 21.91 9.45
CA GLY A 440 24.60 21.48 10.47
C GLY A 440 23.96 20.70 11.61
N ALA A 441 22.87 19.96 11.31
CA ALA A 441 22.18 19.07 12.24
C ALA A 441 22.86 17.68 12.30
N THR A 442 22.40 16.82 13.20
CA THR A 442 22.91 15.45 13.39
C THR A 442 21.78 14.42 13.20
N VAL A 443 22.11 13.18 12.81
CA VAL A 443 21.10 12.14 12.54
C VAL A 443 21.27 10.92 13.45
N ALA A 444 20.14 10.38 13.92
CA ALA A 444 20.05 9.02 14.45
C ALA A 444 19.11 8.19 13.58
N LEU A 445 19.59 7.08 13.02
CA LEU A 445 18.79 6.13 12.26
C LEU A 445 18.37 5.00 13.19
N VAL A 446 17.07 4.83 13.41
CA VAL A 446 16.50 3.94 14.43
C VAL A 446 15.48 3.02 13.77
N GLY A 447 15.67 1.71 13.86
CA GLY A 447 14.79 0.77 13.16
C GLY A 447 15.23 -0.69 13.29
N ASP A 448 14.89 -1.51 12.30
CA ASP A 448 15.27 -2.91 12.21
C ASP A 448 15.55 -3.27 10.74
N ARG A 449 16.72 -3.85 10.45
CA ARG A 449 17.10 -4.27 9.09
C ARG A 449 16.44 -5.60 8.68
N ALA A 450 15.90 -6.35 9.63
CA ALA A 450 15.18 -7.60 9.40
C ALA A 450 13.66 -7.42 9.21
N GLN A 451 13.13 -6.20 9.32
CA GLN A 451 11.75 -5.87 8.92
C GLN A 451 11.57 -5.85 7.38
N LEU A 452 10.38 -5.46 6.92
CA LEU A 452 10.11 -5.22 5.50
C LEU A 452 10.89 -3.98 5.01
N PRO A 453 11.53 -4.03 3.83
CA PRO A 453 12.24 -2.89 3.27
C PRO A 453 11.30 -1.76 2.85
N ALA A 454 11.88 -0.60 2.57
CA ALA A 454 11.19 0.55 1.99
C ALA A 454 10.37 0.21 0.72
N VAL A 455 9.28 0.94 0.52
CA VAL A 455 8.50 0.86 -0.73
C VAL A 455 9.23 1.67 -1.81
N GLY A 456 10.12 0.99 -2.54
CA GLY A 456 11.02 1.58 -3.53
C GLY A 456 12.44 1.05 -3.34
N ARG A 457 13.45 1.91 -3.54
CA ARG A 457 14.86 1.56 -3.33
C ARG A 457 15.22 1.54 -1.84
N GLY A 458 15.18 0.38 -1.20
CA GLY A 458 15.58 0.19 0.21
C GLY A 458 17.11 0.12 0.46
N GLY A 459 17.50 -0.37 1.63
CA GLY A 459 18.91 -0.64 1.99
C GLY A 459 19.68 0.54 2.59
N VAL A 460 19.01 1.65 2.93
CA VAL A 460 19.64 2.83 3.55
C VAL A 460 20.29 2.48 4.88
N LEU A 461 19.58 1.72 5.73
CA LEU A 461 20.05 1.34 7.05
C LEU A 461 21.28 0.39 6.96
N ASP A 462 21.28 -0.57 6.04
CA ASP A 462 22.45 -1.43 5.77
C ASP A 462 23.67 -0.64 5.26
N MET A 463 23.48 0.32 4.35
CA MET A 463 24.57 1.19 3.89
C MET A 463 25.13 2.05 5.03
N ALA A 464 24.26 2.59 5.89
CA ALA A 464 24.70 3.34 7.06
C ALA A 464 25.52 2.47 8.01
N VAL A 465 25.08 1.23 8.30
CA VAL A 465 25.84 0.28 9.14
C VAL A 465 27.21 -0.05 8.53
N GLN A 466 27.27 -0.35 7.23
CA GLN A 466 28.52 -0.63 6.51
C GLN A 466 29.52 0.54 6.56
N ILE A 467 29.03 1.78 6.52
CA ILE A 467 29.87 2.99 6.49
C ILE A 467 30.29 3.41 7.91
N ARG A 468 29.35 3.39 8.87
CA ARG A 468 29.59 3.83 10.25
C ARG A 468 30.45 2.84 11.05
N GLY A 469 30.41 1.56 10.66
CA GLY A 469 31.18 0.47 11.31
C GLY A 469 30.71 0.09 12.72
N ARG A 470 29.58 0.64 13.19
CA ARG A 470 29.03 0.46 14.54
C ARG A 470 27.52 0.63 14.54
N THR A 471 26.84 -0.22 15.30
CA THR A 471 25.43 -0.12 15.70
C THR A 471 25.30 -0.08 17.22
N TYR A 472 24.11 0.28 17.69
CA TYR A 472 23.65 0.02 19.06
C TYR A 472 22.49 -0.96 18.98
N ASP A 473 22.73 -2.20 19.44
CA ASP A 473 21.81 -3.30 19.22
C ASP A 473 20.91 -3.48 20.46
N MET A 474 19.59 -3.39 20.24
CA MET A 474 18.55 -3.59 21.26
C MET A 474 17.86 -4.93 21.00
N THR A 475 18.49 -6.00 21.50
CA THR A 475 18.11 -7.40 21.28
C THR A 475 17.13 -7.96 22.30
N GLU A 476 17.09 -7.42 23.52
CA GLU A 476 16.14 -7.87 24.55
C GLU A 476 14.69 -7.52 24.19
N LEU A 477 13.75 -8.42 24.49
CA LEU A 477 12.34 -8.31 24.09
C LEU A 477 11.41 -8.08 25.27
N HIS A 478 10.91 -6.85 25.40
CA HIS A 478 10.09 -6.41 26.55
C HIS A 478 8.57 -6.42 26.29
N ARG A 479 8.14 -6.67 25.05
CA ARG A 479 6.73 -6.56 24.63
C ARG A 479 5.92 -7.85 24.76
N PHE A 480 6.58 -9.02 24.78
CA PHE A 480 5.91 -10.32 24.71
C PHE A 480 5.60 -10.87 26.10
N SER A 481 4.40 -11.40 26.28
CA SER A 481 3.98 -12.10 27.52
C SER A 481 4.35 -13.58 27.54
N ASP A 482 4.69 -14.14 26.38
CA ASP A 482 5.09 -15.54 26.18
C ASP A 482 6.58 -15.57 25.77
N PRO A 483 7.48 -16.13 26.62
CA PRO A 483 8.90 -16.25 26.32
C PRO A 483 9.22 -17.20 25.15
N GLU A 484 8.41 -18.23 24.90
CA GLU A 484 8.64 -19.19 23.82
C GLU A 484 8.33 -18.53 22.48
N TYR A 485 7.18 -17.86 22.37
CA TYR A 485 6.86 -17.05 21.19
C TYR A 485 7.81 -15.86 21.01
N ALA A 486 8.33 -15.27 22.10
CA ALA A 486 9.35 -14.21 22.02
C ALA A 486 10.64 -14.72 21.35
N ALA A 487 11.15 -15.87 21.78
CA ALA A 487 12.33 -16.50 21.16
C ALA A 487 12.06 -16.89 19.69
N LEU A 488 10.89 -17.44 19.40
CA LEU A 488 10.46 -17.77 18.04
C LEU A 488 10.35 -16.54 17.14
N SER A 489 10.02 -15.37 17.70
CA SER A 489 10.00 -14.09 16.97
C SER A 489 11.40 -13.61 16.55
N LEU A 490 12.45 -13.97 17.30
CA LEU A 490 13.84 -13.74 16.89
C LEU A 490 14.28 -14.75 15.81
N ALA A 491 13.92 -16.04 15.96
CA ALA A 491 14.20 -17.03 14.90
C ALA A 491 13.51 -16.67 13.55
N MET A 492 12.28 -16.13 13.59
CA MET A 492 11.61 -15.54 12.43
C MET A 492 12.34 -14.32 11.85
N ARG A 493 12.97 -13.50 12.71
CA ARG A 493 13.71 -12.29 12.33
C ARG A 493 15.01 -12.62 11.59
N ASP A 494 15.72 -13.65 12.03
CA ASP A 494 17.05 -14.01 11.52
C ASP A 494 17.00 -14.87 10.23
N ARG A 495 15.86 -15.53 9.97
CA ARG A 495 15.49 -16.20 8.70
C ARG A 495 16.35 -17.42 8.30
N GLU A 496 17.21 -17.94 9.16
CA GLU A 496 18.12 -19.04 8.82
C GLU A 496 17.39 -20.37 8.58
N ASN A 497 16.51 -20.80 9.51
CA ASN A 497 15.84 -22.10 9.50
C ASN A 497 14.30 -21.98 9.40
N PRO A 498 13.73 -21.49 8.28
CA PRO A 498 12.29 -21.23 8.16
C PRO A 498 11.41 -22.50 8.27
N GLY A 499 11.97 -23.68 7.99
CA GLY A 499 11.27 -24.96 8.19
C GLY A 499 11.08 -25.31 9.67
N GLU A 500 12.15 -25.21 10.47
CA GLU A 500 12.09 -25.48 11.91
C GLU A 500 11.18 -24.48 12.63
N VAL A 501 11.21 -23.22 12.20
CA VAL A 501 10.29 -22.17 12.67
C VAL A 501 8.83 -22.50 12.33
N PHE A 502 8.54 -22.99 11.13
CA PHE A 502 7.19 -23.42 10.75
C PHE A 502 6.72 -24.63 11.57
N ASP A 503 7.58 -25.63 11.75
CA ASP A 503 7.27 -26.82 12.55
C ASP A 503 7.02 -26.46 14.03
N GLN A 504 7.74 -25.47 14.57
CA GLN A 504 7.50 -24.93 15.92
C GLN A 504 6.17 -24.16 16.00
N LEU A 505 5.86 -23.28 15.05
CA LEU A 505 4.55 -22.61 14.98
C LEU A 505 3.39 -23.63 14.90
N ALA A 506 3.56 -24.71 14.13
CA ALA A 506 2.59 -25.79 14.05
C ALA A 506 2.48 -26.59 15.36
N ALA A 507 3.59 -26.88 16.04
CA ALA A 507 3.60 -27.55 17.35
C ALA A 507 2.96 -26.71 18.47
N MET A 508 3.08 -25.38 18.41
CA MET A 508 2.37 -24.43 19.28
C MET A 508 0.88 -24.29 18.95
N GLY A 509 0.38 -24.93 17.87
CA GLY A 509 -1.00 -24.82 17.42
C GLY A 509 -1.34 -23.51 16.69
N LEU A 510 -0.34 -22.75 16.26
CA LEU A 510 -0.48 -21.46 15.58
C LEU A 510 -0.65 -21.58 14.06
N VAL A 511 -0.70 -22.81 13.52
CA VAL A 511 -0.89 -23.10 12.08
C VAL A 511 -2.09 -24.03 11.90
N THR A 512 -3.10 -23.55 11.16
CA THR A 512 -4.26 -24.34 10.72
C THR A 512 -4.21 -24.51 9.20
N LEU A 513 -4.43 -25.73 8.70
CA LEU A 513 -4.44 -26.05 7.27
C LEU A 513 -5.88 -26.29 6.79
N HIS A 514 -6.23 -25.67 5.66
CA HIS A 514 -7.53 -25.80 5.00
C HIS A 514 -7.38 -26.48 3.62
N GLY A 515 -8.43 -27.14 3.14
CA GLY A 515 -8.39 -27.86 1.84
C GLY A 515 -8.34 -26.94 0.62
N ASP A 516 -8.83 -25.71 0.77
CA ASP A 516 -8.78 -24.63 -0.21
C ASP A 516 -8.86 -23.26 0.50
N GLU A 517 -8.70 -22.20 -0.29
CA GLU A 517 -8.71 -20.81 0.16
C GLU A 517 -10.10 -20.33 0.64
N GLU A 518 -11.18 -20.83 0.04
CA GLU A 518 -12.57 -20.42 0.37
C GLU A 518 -12.95 -20.87 1.78
N HIS A 519 -12.52 -22.07 2.20
CA HIS A 519 -12.64 -22.55 3.58
C HIS A 519 -11.73 -21.80 4.57
N ALA A 520 -10.54 -21.36 4.14
CA ALA A 520 -9.64 -20.57 4.99
C ALA A 520 -10.21 -19.17 5.25
N GLN A 521 -10.65 -18.46 4.21
CA GLN A 521 -11.31 -17.17 4.32
C GLN A 521 -12.57 -17.24 5.18
N GLN A 522 -13.38 -18.30 5.02
CA GLN A 522 -14.58 -18.51 5.84
C GLN A 522 -14.25 -18.74 7.32
N HIS A 523 -13.25 -19.58 7.63
CA HIS A 523 -12.82 -19.82 9.00
C HIS A 523 -12.33 -18.53 9.68
N ILE A 524 -11.54 -17.71 8.97
CA ILE A 524 -11.11 -16.39 9.46
C ILE A 524 -12.32 -15.48 9.69
N ALA A 525 -13.30 -15.45 8.78
CA ALA A 525 -14.50 -14.61 8.92
C ALA A 525 -15.36 -14.97 10.15
N GLU A 526 -15.46 -16.25 10.47
CA GLU A 526 -16.22 -16.74 11.63
C GLU A 526 -15.50 -16.52 12.97
N ASN A 527 -14.17 -16.53 12.98
CA ASN A 527 -13.36 -16.54 14.20
C ASN A 527 -12.59 -15.23 14.46
N ALA A 528 -12.58 -14.27 13.53
CA ALA A 528 -11.94 -12.97 13.72
C ALA A 528 -12.54 -12.22 14.93
N HIS A 529 -11.66 -11.79 15.83
CA HIS A 529 -12.02 -11.14 17.09
C HIS A 529 -11.65 -9.66 17.15
N ASP A 530 -12.24 -8.96 18.13
CA ASP A 530 -11.93 -7.59 18.49
C ASP A 530 -10.54 -7.42 19.19
N GLY A 531 -9.50 -8.08 18.67
CA GLY A 531 -8.09 -7.87 18.99
C GLY A 531 -7.12 -7.82 17.80
N GLU A 532 -7.56 -8.09 16.57
CA GLU A 532 -6.70 -8.84 15.62
C GLU A 532 -6.45 -8.13 14.28
N ALA A 533 -5.27 -8.37 13.68
CA ALA A 533 -4.86 -7.79 12.40
C ALA A 533 -4.74 -8.87 11.31
N VAL A 534 -5.78 -9.01 10.49
CA VAL A 534 -5.80 -9.95 9.36
C VAL A 534 -4.89 -9.44 8.23
N THR A 535 -4.12 -10.36 7.62
CA THR A 535 -3.20 -10.07 6.50
C THR A 535 -3.32 -11.18 5.44
N VAL A 536 -3.37 -10.78 4.17
CA VAL A 536 -3.51 -11.66 2.99
C VAL A 536 -2.56 -11.19 1.87
N ALA A 537 -2.43 -11.93 0.77
CA ALA A 537 -1.42 -11.69 -0.26
C ALA A 537 -1.80 -10.59 -1.27
N THR A 538 -3.09 -10.41 -1.58
CA THR A 538 -3.57 -9.39 -2.54
C THR A 538 -4.64 -8.45 -1.97
N ASN A 539 -4.85 -7.32 -2.65
CA ASN A 539 -5.94 -6.40 -2.30
C ASN A 539 -7.33 -7.00 -2.59
N ASP A 540 -7.43 -7.89 -3.57
CA ASP A 540 -8.68 -8.53 -3.99
C ASP A 540 -9.12 -9.54 -2.91
N GLU A 541 -8.20 -10.37 -2.42
CA GLU A 541 -8.38 -11.20 -1.21
C GLU A 541 -8.78 -10.35 0.01
N ALA A 542 -8.15 -9.20 0.19
CA ALA A 542 -8.43 -8.32 1.32
C ALA A 542 -9.84 -7.70 1.25
N ALA A 543 -10.34 -7.43 0.03
CA ALA A 543 -11.70 -6.96 -0.18
C ALA A 543 -12.73 -8.06 0.07
N GLU A 544 -12.55 -9.26 -0.49
CA GLU A 544 -13.45 -10.40 -0.28
C GLU A 544 -13.50 -10.82 1.21
N LEU A 545 -12.34 -10.83 1.90
CA LEU A 545 -12.29 -11.17 3.32
C LEU A 545 -12.82 -10.06 4.23
N ASN A 546 -12.62 -8.78 3.89
CA ASN A 546 -13.30 -7.66 4.57
C ASN A 546 -14.82 -7.80 4.45
N GLU A 547 -15.36 -8.11 3.27
CA GLU A 547 -16.79 -8.31 3.02
C GLU A 547 -17.35 -9.48 3.85
N ARG A 548 -16.64 -10.61 3.92
CA ARG A 548 -17.00 -11.77 4.76
C ARG A 548 -16.96 -11.46 6.26
N ILE A 549 -15.92 -10.81 6.79
CA ILE A 549 -15.87 -10.46 8.23
C ILE A 549 -16.95 -9.42 8.56
N ARG A 550 -17.13 -8.41 7.71
CA ARG A 550 -18.21 -7.40 7.85
C ARG A 550 -19.59 -8.08 7.87
N THR A 551 -19.79 -9.11 7.04
CA THR A 551 -20.99 -9.96 7.01
C THR A 551 -21.25 -10.67 8.35
N GLY A 552 -20.23 -11.04 9.12
CA GLY A 552 -20.42 -11.65 10.45
C GLY A 552 -20.86 -10.66 11.54
N ARG A 553 -20.27 -9.45 11.56
CA ARG A 553 -20.41 -8.49 12.68
C ARG A 553 -21.85 -7.99 12.90
N ILE A 554 -22.61 -7.85 11.82
CA ILE A 554 -24.06 -7.54 11.81
C ILE A 554 -24.94 -8.61 12.43
N GLU A 555 -24.65 -9.88 12.15
CA GLU A 555 -25.44 -10.99 12.68
C GLU A 555 -25.38 -11.01 14.21
N ARG A 556 -24.37 -10.30 14.76
CA ARG A 556 -24.11 -10.03 16.18
C ARG A 556 -24.52 -8.60 16.62
N GLY A 557 -24.99 -7.74 15.72
CA GLY A 557 -25.44 -6.36 15.98
C GLY A 557 -24.33 -5.33 16.22
N GLU A 558 -23.09 -5.60 15.80
CA GLU A 558 -21.91 -4.76 16.11
C GLU A 558 -21.64 -3.63 15.10
N VAL A 559 -22.23 -3.74 13.91
CA VAL A 559 -22.19 -2.72 12.86
C VAL A 559 -23.64 -2.41 12.50
N ASP A 560 -24.00 -1.14 12.67
CA ASP A 560 -25.26 -0.55 12.25
C ASP A 560 -25.21 -0.12 10.76
N ASP A 561 -26.41 0.00 10.19
CA ASP A 561 -26.98 -0.77 9.00
C ASP A 561 -28.50 0.42 6.65
N ALA A 562 -29.75 1.03 6.58
CA ALA A 562 -30.34 1.84 5.49
C ALA A 562 -29.54 3.13 5.15
N LEU A 563 -28.41 3.38 5.83
CA LEU A 563 -27.49 4.50 5.60
C LEU A 563 -26.02 4.05 5.56
N THR A 564 -25.53 3.76 4.36
CA THR A 564 -24.10 3.53 4.09
C THR A 564 -23.50 4.56 3.14
N ALA A 565 -22.22 4.83 3.28
CA ALA A 565 -21.38 5.46 2.26
C ALA A 565 -20.54 4.42 1.51
N THR A 566 -20.00 4.76 0.34
CA THR A 566 -19.15 3.86 -0.45
C THR A 566 -17.66 4.19 -0.28
N GLY A 567 -16.86 3.19 0.06
CA GLY A 567 -15.39 3.27 0.09
C GLY A 567 -14.74 3.32 -1.29
N SER A 568 -13.45 3.66 -1.35
CA SER A 568 -12.68 3.74 -2.60
C SER A 568 -12.20 2.38 -3.15
N ASP A 569 -12.53 1.28 -2.47
CA ASP A 569 -12.57 -0.10 -2.98
C ASP A 569 -13.95 -0.48 -3.55
N GLY A 570 -14.96 0.37 -3.39
CA GLY A 570 -16.35 0.07 -3.72
C GLY A 570 -17.13 -0.63 -2.61
N LEU A 571 -16.52 -0.89 -1.45
CA LEU A 571 -17.20 -1.57 -0.33
C LEU A 571 -18.10 -0.59 0.46
N PRO A 572 -19.28 -1.04 0.93
CA PRO A 572 -20.14 -0.24 1.81
C PRO A 572 -19.51 0.03 3.19
N ILE A 573 -19.82 1.20 3.75
CA ILE A 573 -19.36 1.70 5.05
C ILE A 573 -20.59 2.15 5.86
N GLY A 574 -20.83 1.52 7.01
CA GLY A 574 -21.95 1.76 7.94
C GLY A 574 -21.45 2.20 9.32
N VAL A 575 -22.35 2.32 10.30
CA VAL A 575 -22.01 2.79 11.65
C VAL A 575 -21.39 1.66 12.48
N GLY A 576 -20.27 1.88 13.18
CA GLY A 576 -19.53 0.80 13.84
C GLY A 576 -18.59 0.01 12.92
N ASP A 577 -18.54 0.33 11.63
CA ASP A 577 -17.47 -0.16 10.75
C ASP A 577 -16.13 0.45 11.19
N LEU A 578 -15.08 -0.34 11.04
CA LEU A 578 -13.71 0.11 11.21
C LEU A 578 -13.10 0.38 9.84
N ILE A 579 -12.82 1.65 9.55
CA ILE A 579 -12.31 2.13 8.28
C ILE A 579 -10.88 2.69 8.41
N GLN A 580 -10.16 2.69 7.29
CA GLN A 580 -8.81 3.20 7.17
C GLN A 580 -8.70 4.20 6.01
N THR A 581 -8.01 5.30 6.26
CA THR A 581 -7.61 6.27 5.22
C THR A 581 -6.44 5.72 4.39
N ARG A 582 -6.58 5.69 3.05
CA ARG A 582 -5.58 5.16 2.09
C ARG A 582 -4.67 6.22 1.47
N ARG A 583 -4.95 7.50 1.70
CA ARG A 583 -4.14 8.65 1.27
C ARG A 583 -4.01 9.64 2.42
N ASN A 584 -2.99 10.49 2.38
CA ASN A 584 -2.93 11.68 3.24
C ASN A 584 -3.90 12.72 2.67
N ASP A 585 -4.66 13.39 3.53
CA ASP A 585 -5.44 14.57 3.18
C ASP A 585 -5.12 15.65 4.23
N THR A 586 -4.66 16.82 3.77
CA THR A 586 -4.24 17.93 4.64
C THR A 586 -5.41 18.82 5.06
N ALA A 587 -6.49 18.87 4.28
CA ALA A 587 -7.69 19.64 4.60
C ALA A 587 -8.53 18.92 5.67
N LEU A 588 -8.61 17.59 5.61
CA LEU A 588 -9.19 16.75 6.67
C LEU A 588 -8.21 16.46 7.83
N GLY A 589 -6.93 16.77 7.64
CA GLY A 589 -5.85 16.52 8.61
C GLY A 589 -5.38 15.06 8.72
N VAL A 590 -6.06 14.11 8.08
CA VAL A 590 -5.85 12.66 8.20
C VAL A 590 -4.56 12.14 7.54
N ALA A 591 -4.08 10.99 8.00
CA ALA A 591 -2.90 10.31 7.47
C ALA A 591 -3.26 8.99 6.76
N ASN A 592 -2.47 8.59 5.77
CA ASN A 592 -2.52 7.24 5.22
C ASN A 592 -2.24 6.20 6.33
N ARG A 593 -3.04 5.12 6.37
CA ARG A 593 -3.08 4.07 7.40
C ARG A 593 -3.59 4.52 8.78
N GLN A 594 -4.26 5.67 8.89
CA GLN A 594 -5.01 6.06 10.10
C GLN A 594 -6.36 5.33 10.14
N GLN A 595 -6.81 4.90 11.32
CA GLN A 595 -7.98 4.04 11.50
C GLN A 595 -9.08 4.70 12.35
N TRP A 596 -10.34 4.41 12.00
CA TRP A 596 -11.50 5.15 12.48
C TRP A 596 -12.71 4.22 12.65
N ILE A 597 -13.39 4.29 13.79
CA ILE A 597 -14.71 3.66 13.95
C ILE A 597 -15.75 4.67 13.50
N VAL A 598 -16.60 4.31 12.54
CA VAL A 598 -17.71 5.15 12.09
C VAL A 598 -18.71 5.31 13.24
N GLN A 599 -19.21 6.52 13.44
CA GLN A 599 -20.16 6.85 14.52
C GLN A 599 -21.51 7.31 13.96
N GLN A 600 -21.53 7.88 12.75
CA GLN A 600 -22.74 8.23 12.02
C GLN A 600 -22.44 8.29 10.51
N VAL A 601 -23.40 7.86 9.70
CA VAL A 601 -23.52 8.16 8.26
C VAL A 601 -24.75 9.06 8.07
N THR A 602 -24.81 9.85 7.00
CA THR A 602 -25.96 10.69 6.65
C THR A 602 -26.43 10.46 5.22
N ASP A 603 -27.67 10.84 4.92
CA ASP A 603 -28.37 10.63 3.63
C ASP A 603 -27.62 11.18 2.39
N ASP A 604 -26.70 12.12 2.60
CA ASP A 604 -25.83 12.70 1.57
C ASP A 604 -24.49 11.96 1.39
N GLY A 605 -24.31 10.82 2.07
CA GLY A 605 -23.09 10.02 2.07
C GLY A 605 -21.95 10.56 2.95
N THR A 606 -22.16 11.62 3.74
CA THR A 606 -21.12 12.12 4.65
C THR A 606 -20.86 11.13 5.79
N VAL A 607 -19.59 10.81 6.02
CA VAL A 607 -19.17 9.90 7.11
C VAL A 607 -18.62 10.71 8.28
N TYR A 608 -19.15 10.46 9.47
CA TYR A 608 -18.61 10.94 10.75
C TYR A 608 -17.97 9.77 11.48
N ALA A 609 -16.65 9.81 11.63
CA ALA A 609 -15.89 8.75 12.27
C ALA A 609 -14.98 9.28 13.39
N ARG A 610 -14.67 8.42 14.36
CA ARG A 610 -13.81 8.71 15.50
C ARG A 610 -12.55 7.86 15.39
N GLU A 611 -11.37 8.48 15.53
CA GLU A 611 -10.10 7.73 15.47
C GLU A 611 -10.08 6.62 16.53
N THR A 612 -9.59 5.43 16.15
CA THR A 612 -9.31 4.36 17.09
C THR A 612 -8.22 4.81 18.05
N ALA A 613 -8.59 5.02 19.32
CA ALA A 613 -7.63 5.32 20.37
C ALA A 613 -6.75 4.09 20.62
N ASP A 614 -5.52 4.11 20.09
CA ASP A 614 -4.55 3.07 20.38
C ASP A 614 -4.30 2.99 21.90
N ALA A 615 -4.75 1.90 22.51
CA ALA A 615 -4.71 1.66 23.95
C ALA A 615 -3.29 1.32 24.48
N ARG A 616 -2.29 2.07 24.01
CA ARG A 616 -0.99 2.29 24.65
C ARG A 616 -0.98 3.56 25.52
N THR A 617 -1.99 4.41 25.39
CA THR A 617 -2.06 5.69 26.10
C THR A 617 -3.02 5.61 27.29
N PRO A 618 -2.63 6.06 28.50
CA PRO A 618 -3.58 6.41 29.55
C PRO A 618 -4.59 7.46 29.05
N ALA A 619 -5.77 7.53 29.66
CA ALA A 619 -6.80 8.49 29.25
C ALA A 619 -6.29 9.95 29.38
N PRO A 620 -6.49 10.81 28.37
CA PRO A 620 -6.05 12.20 28.44
C PRO A 620 -6.83 12.99 29.49
N SER A 621 -6.19 14.01 30.06
CA SER A 621 -6.86 14.95 30.98
C SER A 621 -7.99 15.73 30.27
N PRO A 622 -9.00 16.26 31.00
CA PRO A 622 -10.32 16.59 30.42
C PRO A 622 -10.41 17.75 29.41
N CYS A 623 -9.28 18.33 28.98
CA CYS A 623 -9.24 19.57 28.19
C CYS A 623 -9.27 19.39 26.67
N ARG A 624 -9.22 18.15 26.13
CA ARG A 624 -9.50 17.90 24.70
C ARG A 624 -10.94 17.41 24.52
N ARG A 625 -11.84 18.32 24.14
CA ARG A 625 -13.21 18.00 23.72
C ARG A 625 -13.19 17.00 22.55
N SER A 626 -14.23 16.18 22.45
CA SER A 626 -14.45 15.26 21.32
C SER A 626 -14.46 16.03 19.99
N MET A 627 -13.42 15.83 19.18
CA MET A 627 -13.28 16.48 17.88
C MET A 627 -13.83 15.53 16.80
N TRP A 628 -15.06 15.79 16.39
CA TRP A 628 -15.72 15.07 15.30
C TRP A 628 -15.14 15.54 13.96
N GLN A 629 -14.75 14.60 13.10
CA GLN A 629 -14.34 14.91 11.73
C GLN A 629 -15.42 14.48 10.75
N SER A 630 -15.85 15.42 9.91
CA SER A 630 -16.74 15.18 8.77
C SER A 630 -15.87 14.88 7.56
N MET A 631 -16.01 13.68 6.99
CA MET A 631 -15.23 13.24 5.83
C MET A 631 -16.17 13.16 4.61
N ARG A 632 -15.95 14.05 3.63
CA ARG A 632 -16.76 14.17 2.40
C ARG A 632 -16.05 13.76 1.11
N THR A 633 -14.74 13.47 1.15
CA THR A 633 -13.94 13.06 -0.02
C THR A 633 -13.83 11.54 -0.13
N CYS A 634 -14.78 10.93 -0.86
CA CYS A 634 -14.92 9.47 -1.06
C CYS A 634 -13.67 8.77 -1.64
N LEU A 635 -12.68 9.51 -2.16
CA LEU A 635 -11.43 9.00 -2.75
C LEU A 635 -10.36 8.59 -1.72
N THR A 636 -10.64 8.68 -0.41
CA THR A 636 -9.61 8.50 0.64
C THR A 636 -9.87 7.37 1.63
N LEU A 637 -11.08 6.82 1.71
CA LEU A 637 -11.50 5.85 2.74
C LEU A 637 -11.69 4.43 2.18
N GLN A 638 -11.41 3.41 3.00
CA GLN A 638 -11.71 1.99 2.75
C GLN A 638 -11.92 1.25 4.08
N PRO A 639 -12.85 0.29 4.22
CA PRO A 639 -12.91 -0.58 5.40
C PRO A 639 -11.60 -1.36 5.63
N ARG A 640 -11.21 -1.52 6.91
CA ARG A 640 -10.09 -2.37 7.33
C ARG A 640 -10.17 -2.67 8.82
N MET A 641 -10.32 -3.93 9.19
CA MET A 641 -10.39 -4.34 10.59
C MET A 641 -9.01 -4.57 11.23
N VAL A 642 -8.77 -3.88 12.36
CA VAL A 642 -7.72 -4.12 13.36
C VAL A 642 -8.24 -3.66 14.73
N PHE A 643 -8.39 -4.56 15.69
CA PHE A 643 -9.05 -4.26 16.97
C PHE A 643 -8.10 -4.41 18.18
N LYS A 644 -8.58 -4.30 19.44
CA LYS A 644 -7.72 -4.36 20.64
C LYS A 644 -8.48 -4.61 21.96
N ALA A 645 -7.97 -5.53 22.79
CA ALA A 645 -8.49 -5.80 24.15
C ALA A 645 -7.65 -5.17 25.29
N GLN A 646 -8.27 -5.02 26.47
CA GLN A 646 -7.60 -4.93 27.78
C GLN A 646 -8.22 -5.97 28.74
N PRO A 647 -7.46 -6.52 29.70
CA PRO A 647 -7.89 -7.67 30.49
C PRO A 647 -8.92 -7.31 31.57
N SER A 648 -9.92 -8.18 31.73
CA SER A 648 -10.73 -8.30 32.95
C SER A 648 -10.42 -9.63 33.65
N PRO A 649 -10.54 -9.71 34.99
CA PRO A 649 -9.91 -10.78 35.76
C PRO A 649 -10.57 -12.15 35.59
N VAL A 650 -9.74 -13.19 35.53
CA VAL A 650 -10.18 -14.60 35.57
C VAL A 650 -10.92 -14.87 36.89
N PRO A 651 -12.16 -15.40 36.87
CA PRO A 651 -12.86 -15.77 38.09
C PRO A 651 -12.19 -17.00 38.73
N THR A 652 -11.73 -16.87 39.97
CA THR A 652 -11.25 -18.01 40.75
C THR A 652 -12.41 -18.95 41.12
N PRO A 653 -12.24 -20.29 41.01
CA PRO A 653 -13.30 -21.23 41.31
C PRO A 653 -13.63 -21.23 42.82
N SER A 654 -14.86 -20.85 43.16
CA SER A 654 -15.31 -20.70 44.54
C SER A 654 -15.58 -22.05 45.22
N CYS A 655 -14.71 -22.43 46.14
CA CYS A 655 -14.91 -23.61 46.99
C CYS A 655 -16.05 -23.40 48.01
N GLN A 656 -17.23 -23.97 47.77
CA GLN A 656 -18.20 -24.32 48.81
C GLN A 656 -19.25 -25.33 48.31
N GLY A 657 -19.75 -26.21 49.19
CA GLY A 657 -20.91 -27.06 48.90
C GLY A 657 -20.78 -28.57 49.14
N ARG A 658 -20.38 -29.01 50.34
CA ARG A 658 -20.67 -30.40 50.76
C ARG A 658 -22.19 -30.62 50.81
N ARG A 659 -22.68 -31.73 50.25
CA ARG A 659 -23.91 -32.43 50.69
C ARG A 659 -23.87 -33.89 50.25
N GLU A 660 -24.32 -34.80 51.10
CA GLU A 660 -24.24 -36.23 50.85
C GLU A 660 -25.30 -36.75 49.88
N ARG A 661 -24.94 -37.76 49.09
CA ARG A 661 -25.82 -38.89 48.78
C ARG A 661 -25.04 -40.20 48.93
N GLN A 662 -25.68 -41.20 49.51
CA GLN A 662 -25.11 -42.53 49.74
C GLN A 662 -25.35 -43.45 48.54
N ALA A 663 -24.54 -44.52 48.44
CA ALA A 663 -24.78 -45.86 47.87
C ALA A 663 -25.84 -46.05 46.74
N SER A 664 -25.59 -46.86 45.71
CA SER A 664 -25.08 -48.23 45.82
C SER A 664 -24.73 -48.90 44.47
N THR A 665 -23.75 -49.81 44.52
CA THR A 665 -23.59 -51.06 43.73
C THR A 665 -23.81 -51.13 42.21
N SER A 666 -22.76 -51.62 41.52
CA SER A 666 -22.75 -52.48 40.32
C SER A 666 -23.31 -51.95 38.99
N ALA A 667 -22.76 -52.32 37.83
CA ALA A 667 -21.70 -53.32 37.54
C ALA A 667 -20.63 -52.75 36.60
#